data_AF-A0A6G0IVW5-F1
#
_entry.id   AF-A0A6G0IVW5-F1
#
_cell.length_a   1.000
_cell.length_b   1.000
_cell.length_c   1.000
_cell.angle_alpha   90.00
_cell.angle_beta   90.00
_cell.angle_gamma   90.00
#
_symmetry.space_group_name_H-M   'P 1'
#
loop_
_entity.id
_entity.type
_entity.pdbx_description
1 polymer ?
#
loop_
_entity_poly.entity_id
_entity_poly.type
_entity_poly.pdbx_seq_one_letter_code
_entity_poly.pdbx_strand_id
1 'polypeptide(L)'
;MTPQICNLQHAFLPHFLLPVLLLLLQAWRGYCHPQCLDYKPPFEPRQPLVFCKEYTKFGCCDLEKDEEISVRFYTIMDNFDQSGFMTCGKYVRSILCQECSPYSAHLYDAEDANTPMRMLPGLCGDYCTDYWNQCRYTLSLLLEDLGTLQQFANLTAIIEEDRRKFCEFLELKDKQYCYPNVLTSAELNANLGDVSEDPTGCLELCLQEVANGLRNPVAMIHADDGTHRFFVAEQLGYVWVYLANGSRIDRPFLNLTRAVLTSPWAGDERGFLCIALHPRFTMVRKAYVYYSVSVKKEERIRISEFTLLPHDDNQLDHNSERTLLEVVEPASNHNGGQLLFGHDGYLYIFTGDGGRGGDPFGKFGNSQNKSALLGKVLRVDIDDNDNGPPYSIPSDNPFMWEKGTRPEIFAYGVRNMWRCSIDRGDPITGRGRGRMICGDVGQNKYEEVDIIVKGGNYGWRAKEGFSCYDRKLCQNSSLDDILPIFAYPHKLGKSVTGGYIYRGCQMPNLNGLYIFGDFMSGRLMSLKENVTTGEWNYNEICMGTDQVCRFPKLINSYFKYIISFAEDEAGELYFLSTGVPSATARAGVIYKIVDPSRRAAPGKCNVKPSHVKIKGKLIHFYPKEEFVINKKPTTTAVPTTTTRKTTTTKKTPTRKKPIIIIKPPIPTRQTLRKTTPTTAAATTTTSTTTRKTRPPTTTTTRKTTLQTTRKTTTRKTTPPTTTLKATTTIKTTSATIKPTTVPTTVQMATTTPTGYRTTVMTAAFSRTAQSPIITTPPTRKHGRPLQYPLYTTSQPLTSTQRPQTALVSERFPERPQAFTTPLPPYWSQKSQRPPVNTTAQKLWHEEKLEIAGESNQVFKRPRERDRGHGYRRGRRLRAGSVRLVSADGLSDRGRVEIFIRGEWGTVCDDLFTTKAGTVVCRQLGFTTALAVMKRAALGEADRNVKIFLDDVECEGGERSLLQCKRARVGKHNCSHMEDVGVICG
;
A
#
# COMPACT_ATOMS: atom_id res chain seq x y z
N MET A 1 -61.16 31.26 -44.17
CA MET A 1 -61.54 30.34 -45.26
C MET A 1 -60.83 29.02 -45.03
N THR A 2 -61.58 27.91 -45.01
CA THR A 2 -61.08 26.52 -45.17
C THR A 2 -60.91 26.23 -46.68
N PRO A 3 -60.15 25.20 -47.13
CA PRO A 3 -60.36 23.75 -46.87
C PRO A 3 -59.17 23.11 -46.10
N GLN A 4 -59.19 21.93 -45.44
CA GLN A 4 -59.79 20.60 -45.73
C GLN A 4 -59.16 19.89 -46.95
N ILE A 5 -58.90 18.58 -47.03
CA ILE A 5 -58.86 17.41 -46.12
C ILE A 5 -57.94 16.38 -46.86
N CYS A 6 -57.04 15.57 -46.26
CA CYS A 6 -57.33 14.24 -45.69
C CYS A 6 -56.03 13.50 -45.19
N ASN A 7 -56.18 12.64 -44.18
CA ASN A 7 -55.44 11.42 -43.74
C ASN A 7 -54.11 11.00 -44.46
N LEU A 8 -53.10 10.41 -43.79
CA LEU A 8 -53.19 9.19 -42.95
C LEU A 8 -52.04 9.01 -41.90
N GLN A 9 -52.35 8.21 -40.87
CA GLN A 9 -51.65 7.65 -39.69
C GLN A 9 -50.10 7.58 -39.52
N HIS A 10 -49.70 7.81 -38.26
CA HIS A 10 -48.57 7.33 -37.42
C HIS A 10 -47.31 6.63 -38.00
N ALA A 11 -46.16 7.06 -37.45
CA ALA A 11 -45.08 6.19 -36.95
C ALA A 11 -44.43 6.81 -35.68
N PHE A 12 -43.88 5.98 -34.78
CA PHE A 12 -43.23 6.38 -33.51
C PHE A 12 -41.68 6.23 -33.58
N LEU A 13 -40.99 6.74 -32.52
CA LEU A 13 -39.59 6.55 -32.06
C LEU A 13 -38.59 7.72 -32.32
N PRO A 14 -37.65 8.01 -31.39
CA PRO A 14 -37.88 8.23 -29.93
C PRO A 14 -36.99 9.32 -29.28
N HIS A 15 -37.32 9.74 -28.05
CA HIS A 15 -36.57 10.75 -27.26
C HIS A 15 -35.21 10.30 -26.64
N PHE A 16 -34.50 9.33 -27.22
CA PHE A 16 -33.34 8.69 -26.54
C PHE A 16 -32.03 9.49 -26.54
N LEU A 17 -31.87 10.55 -27.34
CA LEU A 17 -30.58 11.28 -27.44
C LEU A 17 -30.34 12.28 -26.30
N LEU A 18 -31.38 12.93 -25.77
CA LEU A 18 -31.21 13.92 -24.69
C LEU A 18 -30.76 13.28 -23.35
N PRO A 19 -31.36 12.16 -22.89
CA PRO A 19 -30.93 11.49 -21.67
C PRO A 19 -29.51 10.92 -21.78
N VAL A 20 -29.12 10.39 -22.94
CA VAL A 20 -27.77 9.87 -23.17
C VAL A 20 -26.72 10.99 -23.17
N LEU A 21 -27.04 12.17 -23.73
CA LEU A 21 -26.14 13.32 -23.66
C LEU A 21 -25.99 13.84 -22.22
N LEU A 22 -27.07 13.84 -21.43
CA LEU A 22 -27.04 14.19 -20.01
C LEU A 22 -26.25 13.18 -19.16
N LEU A 23 -26.41 11.88 -19.42
CA LEU A 23 -25.62 10.82 -18.76
C LEU A 23 -24.12 10.91 -19.11
N LEU A 24 -23.79 11.24 -20.36
CA LEU A 24 -22.40 11.49 -20.76
C LEU A 24 -21.82 12.78 -20.16
N LEU A 25 -22.65 13.77 -19.82
CA LEU A 25 -22.26 14.97 -19.07
C LEU A 25 -22.15 14.70 -17.55
N GLN A 26 -22.94 13.79 -16.99
CA GLN A 26 -22.78 13.33 -15.59
C GLN A 26 -21.50 12.52 -15.40
N ALA A 27 -21.06 11.75 -16.40
CA ALA A 27 -19.80 11.01 -16.39
C ALA A 27 -18.53 11.90 -16.31
N TRP A 28 -18.66 13.24 -16.30
CA TRP A 28 -17.58 14.21 -16.16
C TRP A 28 -17.66 15.05 -14.87
N ARG A 29 -18.53 14.68 -13.91
CA ARG A 29 -18.41 15.17 -12.53
C ARG A 29 -17.29 14.41 -11.81
N GLY A 30 -16.06 14.84 -12.08
CA GLY A 30 -14.98 14.64 -11.12
C GLY A 30 -15.34 15.42 -9.86
N TYR A 31 -15.68 14.71 -8.79
CA TYR A 31 -15.81 15.30 -7.47
C TYR A 31 -14.39 15.60 -7.00
N CYS A 32 -13.95 16.84 -7.17
CA CYS A 32 -12.68 17.24 -6.62
C CYS A 32 -12.79 17.20 -5.09
N HIS A 33 -11.77 16.63 -4.45
CA HIS A 33 -11.84 16.39 -3.03
C HIS A 33 -11.84 17.73 -2.26
N PRO A 34 -12.76 17.96 -1.29
CA PRO A 34 -12.65 19.04 -0.31
C PRO A 34 -11.21 19.27 0.18
N GLN A 35 -10.71 20.50 0.07
CA GLN A 35 -9.33 20.89 0.36
C GLN A 35 -9.23 22.32 0.90
N CYS A 36 -8.31 22.50 1.85
CA CYS A 36 -7.93 23.78 2.42
C CYS A 36 -6.71 24.40 1.70
N LEU A 37 -6.49 25.71 1.88
CA LEU A 37 -5.39 26.46 1.25
C LEU A 37 -3.97 25.95 1.64
N ASP A 38 -3.84 25.14 2.70
CA ASP A 38 -2.58 24.48 3.10
C ASP A 38 -2.39 23.08 2.48
N TYR A 39 -3.10 22.80 1.38
CA TYR A 39 -3.13 21.54 0.60
C TYR A 39 -3.38 20.29 1.46
N LYS A 40 -4.32 20.41 2.41
CA LYS A 40 -4.74 19.34 3.32
C LYS A 40 -6.26 19.28 3.41
N PRO A 41 -6.82 18.13 3.84
CA PRO A 41 -8.27 17.98 3.95
C PRO A 41 -8.88 18.97 4.95
N PRO A 42 -10.18 19.26 4.87
CA PRO A 42 -10.92 19.92 5.95
C PRO A 42 -10.92 19.11 7.26
N PHE A 43 -11.39 19.74 8.33
CA PHE A 43 -11.46 19.19 9.69
C PHE A 43 -12.69 19.72 10.45
N GLU A 44 -13.03 19.01 11.53
CA GLU A 44 -13.97 19.50 12.54
C GLU A 44 -13.20 20.37 13.56
N PRO A 45 -13.56 21.65 13.75
CA PRO A 45 -12.94 22.52 14.75
C PRO A 45 -13.06 21.96 16.17
N ARG A 46 -12.07 22.22 17.05
CA ARG A 46 -12.11 21.70 18.44
C ARG A 46 -13.17 22.38 19.31
N GLN A 47 -13.63 23.55 18.89
CA GLN A 47 -14.64 24.39 19.54
C GLN A 47 -15.44 25.10 18.43
N PRO A 48 -16.73 25.43 18.64
CA PRO A 48 -17.52 26.15 17.65
C PRO A 48 -16.90 27.48 17.24
N LEU A 49 -16.96 27.80 15.94
CA LEU A 49 -16.47 29.08 15.42
C LEU A 49 -17.41 30.21 15.84
N VAL A 50 -16.85 31.36 16.17
CA VAL A 50 -17.57 32.52 16.72
C VAL A 50 -18.00 33.48 15.61
N PHE A 51 -17.22 33.61 14.55
CA PHE A 51 -17.45 34.60 13.49
C PHE A 51 -17.97 33.95 12.19
N CYS A 52 -17.25 32.99 11.63
CA CYS A 52 -17.61 32.21 10.44
C CYS A 52 -18.45 30.97 10.82
N LYS A 53 -19.54 31.20 11.56
CA LYS A 53 -20.39 30.18 12.20
C LYS A 53 -20.87 29.08 11.25
N GLU A 54 -21.07 29.41 9.97
CA GLU A 54 -21.42 28.47 8.90
C GLU A 54 -20.47 27.25 8.80
N TYR A 55 -19.19 27.40 9.14
CA TYR A 55 -18.18 26.33 9.10
C TYR A 55 -17.88 25.68 10.46
N THR A 56 -18.68 26.01 11.50
CA THR A 56 -18.55 25.48 12.87
C THR A 56 -18.43 23.96 12.97
N LYS A 57 -19.12 23.22 12.10
CA LYS A 57 -19.12 21.74 12.12
C LYS A 57 -17.92 21.16 11.36
N PHE A 58 -17.56 21.76 10.23
CA PHE A 58 -16.57 21.22 9.32
C PHE A 58 -16.11 22.30 8.34
N GLY A 59 -14.80 22.39 8.12
CA GLY A 59 -14.19 23.40 7.26
C GLY A 59 -12.67 23.46 7.39
N CYS A 60 -12.12 24.65 7.16
CA CYS A 60 -10.67 24.89 7.09
C CYS A 60 -10.13 25.86 8.15
N CYS A 61 -10.99 26.41 9.02
CA CYS A 61 -10.60 27.29 10.13
C CYS A 61 -10.71 26.58 11.49
N ASP A 62 -9.78 26.89 12.39
CA ASP A 62 -9.99 26.78 13.83
C ASP A 62 -10.23 28.17 14.44
N LEU A 63 -10.23 28.29 15.76
CA LEU A 63 -10.49 29.56 16.45
C LEU A 63 -9.45 30.64 16.14
N GLU A 64 -8.18 30.30 15.95
CA GLU A 64 -7.11 31.27 15.70
C GLU A 64 -7.33 31.93 14.33
N LYS A 65 -7.72 31.14 13.32
CA LYS A 65 -8.04 31.64 11.98
C LYS A 65 -9.41 32.34 11.91
N ASP A 66 -10.41 31.89 12.68
CA ASP A 66 -11.70 32.57 12.80
C ASP A 66 -11.59 33.95 13.48
N GLU A 67 -10.71 34.07 14.48
CA GLU A 67 -10.37 35.34 15.12
C GLU A 67 -9.63 36.28 14.16
N GLU A 68 -8.61 35.81 13.44
CA GLU A 68 -7.90 36.58 12.40
C GLU A 68 -8.87 37.14 11.34
N ILE A 69 -9.77 36.30 10.83
CA ILE A 69 -10.79 36.70 9.86
C ILE A 69 -11.77 37.73 10.45
N SER A 70 -12.14 37.60 11.74
CA SER A 70 -13.00 38.56 12.41
C SER A 70 -12.35 39.94 12.59
N VAL A 71 -11.04 39.99 12.90
CA VAL A 71 -10.28 41.24 13.04
C VAL A 71 -10.17 41.95 11.68
N ARG A 72 -9.88 41.20 10.61
CA ARG A 72 -9.84 41.72 9.23
C ARG A 72 -11.20 42.26 8.79
N PHE A 73 -12.29 41.58 9.14
CA PHE A 73 -13.64 42.09 8.91
C PHE A 73 -13.88 43.43 9.61
N TYR A 74 -13.66 43.55 10.92
CA TYR A 74 -13.93 44.82 11.62
C TYR A 74 -13.03 45.95 11.10
N THR A 75 -11.75 45.67 10.80
CA THR A 75 -10.82 46.64 10.20
C THR A 75 -11.31 47.20 8.86
N ILE A 76 -11.93 46.36 8.02
CA ILE A 76 -12.60 46.82 6.79
C ILE A 76 -13.87 47.60 7.12
N MET A 77 -14.69 47.11 8.05
CA MET A 77 -16.00 47.68 8.35
C MET A 77 -15.96 49.03 9.10
N ASP A 78 -14.87 49.34 9.80
CA ASP A 78 -14.65 50.65 10.47
C ASP A 78 -14.59 51.83 9.49
N ASN A 79 -14.45 51.58 8.18
CA ASN A 79 -14.52 52.58 7.13
C ASN A 79 -15.96 53.00 6.76
N PHE A 80 -16.99 52.41 7.38
CA PHE A 80 -18.40 52.61 7.02
C PHE A 80 -19.25 53.18 8.15
N ASP A 81 -20.28 53.93 7.76
CA ASP A 81 -21.35 54.33 8.66
C ASP A 81 -22.28 53.14 8.97
N GLN A 82 -23.24 53.35 9.88
CA GLN A 82 -24.20 52.32 10.26
C GLN A 82 -25.04 51.79 9.07
N SER A 83 -25.28 52.61 8.03
CA SER A 83 -25.97 52.20 6.81
C SER A 83 -25.12 51.26 5.95
N GLY A 84 -23.88 51.65 5.66
CA GLY A 84 -22.90 50.82 4.93
C GLY A 84 -22.60 49.51 5.68
N PHE A 85 -22.50 49.56 7.01
CA PHE A 85 -22.30 48.38 7.84
C PHE A 85 -23.42 47.35 7.66
N MET A 86 -24.68 47.78 7.76
CA MET A 86 -25.85 46.90 7.60
C MET A 86 -26.03 46.41 6.15
N THR A 87 -25.65 47.22 5.16
CA THR A 87 -25.77 46.85 3.74
C THR A 87 -24.69 45.84 3.32
N CYS A 88 -23.44 46.08 3.72
CA CYS A 88 -22.26 45.43 3.16
C CYS A 88 -21.56 44.44 4.09
N GLY A 89 -21.76 44.52 5.40
CA GLY A 89 -21.20 43.56 6.35
C GLY A 89 -21.55 42.10 6.02
N LYS A 90 -22.73 41.85 5.44
CA LYS A 90 -23.11 40.52 4.95
C LYS A 90 -22.19 40.00 3.82
N TYR A 91 -21.80 40.87 2.88
CA TYR A 91 -20.95 40.50 1.74
C TYR A 91 -19.49 40.34 2.18
N VAL A 92 -18.95 41.32 2.90
CA VAL A 92 -17.56 41.29 3.39
C VAL A 92 -17.33 40.06 4.28
N ARG A 93 -18.26 39.76 5.21
CA ARG A 93 -18.19 38.53 6.02
C ARG A 93 -18.29 37.26 5.17
N SER A 94 -19.25 37.17 4.26
CA SER A 94 -19.41 36.01 3.37
C SER A 94 -18.14 35.72 2.56
N ILE A 95 -17.49 36.77 2.03
CA ILE A 95 -16.26 36.68 1.24
C ILE A 95 -15.09 36.22 2.11
N LEU A 96 -14.80 36.91 3.21
CA LEU A 96 -13.66 36.56 4.07
C LEU A 96 -13.80 35.15 4.69
N CYS A 97 -15.00 34.76 5.09
CA CYS A 97 -15.26 33.42 5.62
C CYS A 97 -15.07 32.29 4.59
N GLN A 98 -14.87 32.57 3.29
CA GLN A 98 -14.54 31.52 2.33
C GLN A 98 -13.16 30.90 2.55
N GLU A 99 -12.26 31.53 3.30
CA GLU A 99 -11.01 30.87 3.75
C GLU A 99 -11.30 29.65 4.65
N CYS A 100 -12.44 29.66 5.37
CA CYS A 100 -12.91 28.57 6.22
C CYS A 100 -13.69 27.47 5.47
N SER A 101 -13.95 27.64 4.17
CA SER A 101 -14.75 26.71 3.39
C SER A 101 -14.09 25.32 3.28
N PRO A 102 -14.84 24.21 3.34
CA PRO A 102 -14.30 22.89 3.02
C PRO A 102 -13.78 22.79 1.56
N TYR A 103 -14.15 23.74 0.69
CA TYR A 103 -13.71 23.85 -0.69
C TYR A 103 -12.81 25.09 -0.94
N SER A 104 -12.10 25.61 0.08
CA SER A 104 -11.25 26.80 -0.07
C SER A 104 -10.24 26.67 -1.22
N ALA A 105 -9.68 25.48 -1.47
CA ALA A 105 -8.76 25.29 -2.60
C ALA A 105 -9.43 25.63 -3.95
N HIS A 106 -10.64 25.11 -4.21
CA HIS A 106 -11.41 25.41 -5.43
C HIS A 106 -11.80 26.88 -5.53
N LEU A 107 -12.29 27.45 -4.42
CA LEU A 107 -12.72 28.83 -4.37
C LEU A 107 -11.57 29.83 -4.64
N TYR A 108 -10.32 29.43 -4.43
CA TYR A 108 -9.14 30.28 -4.63
C TYR A 108 -8.22 29.80 -5.79
N ASP A 109 -8.71 28.96 -6.72
CA ASP A 109 -7.95 28.33 -7.82
C ASP A 109 -6.65 27.59 -7.37
N ALA A 110 -6.58 27.17 -6.09
CA ALA A 110 -5.40 26.64 -5.41
C ALA A 110 -5.31 25.09 -5.40
N GLU A 111 -5.91 24.43 -6.38
CA GLU A 111 -5.87 22.95 -6.54
C GLU A 111 -4.52 22.41 -7.03
N ASP A 112 -3.70 23.28 -7.63
CA ASP A 112 -2.45 22.90 -8.28
C ASP A 112 -1.36 23.95 -8.01
N ALA A 113 -0.19 23.50 -7.60
CA ALA A 113 0.93 24.38 -7.23
C ALA A 113 1.52 25.21 -8.39
N ASN A 114 1.08 24.98 -9.64
CA ASN A 114 1.45 25.77 -10.81
C ASN A 114 0.40 26.84 -11.17
N THR A 115 -0.80 26.79 -10.58
CA THR A 115 -1.86 27.80 -10.78
C THR A 115 -1.66 28.95 -9.79
N PRO A 116 -1.62 30.23 -10.24
CA PRO A 116 -1.62 31.37 -9.33
C PRO A 116 -2.93 31.43 -8.54
N MET A 117 -2.83 31.35 -7.21
CA MET A 117 -3.97 31.48 -6.30
C MET A 117 -4.69 32.82 -6.51
N ARG A 118 -6.02 32.81 -6.48
CA ARG A 118 -6.85 34.02 -6.51
C ARG A 118 -6.62 34.84 -5.24
N MET A 119 -6.69 36.17 -5.36
CA MET A 119 -6.67 37.06 -4.19
C MET A 119 -8.00 37.00 -3.40
N LEU A 120 -9.11 36.69 -4.06
CA LEU A 120 -10.46 36.63 -3.49
C LEU A 120 -11.25 35.42 -4.02
N PRO A 121 -12.20 34.89 -3.23
CA PRO A 121 -12.92 33.67 -3.55
C PRO A 121 -13.79 33.81 -4.81
N GLY A 122 -13.94 32.70 -5.51
CA GLY A 122 -14.74 32.54 -6.71
C GLY A 122 -16.24 32.64 -6.45
N LEU A 123 -16.86 33.74 -6.89
CA LEU A 123 -18.30 34.01 -6.72
C LEU A 123 -19.11 33.45 -7.90
N CYS A 124 -20.39 33.15 -7.66
CA CYS A 124 -21.36 32.90 -8.72
C CYS A 124 -21.84 34.23 -9.31
N GLY A 125 -22.06 34.31 -10.63
CA GLY A 125 -22.34 35.58 -11.33
C GLY A 125 -23.56 36.37 -10.86
N ASP A 126 -24.62 35.67 -10.41
CA ASP A 126 -25.81 36.33 -9.84
C ASP A 126 -25.47 37.00 -8.50
N TYR A 127 -24.75 36.29 -7.62
CA TYR A 127 -24.25 36.83 -6.34
C TYR A 127 -23.21 37.95 -6.55
N CYS A 128 -22.34 37.83 -7.56
CA CYS A 128 -21.40 38.88 -7.93
C CYS A 128 -22.13 40.15 -8.42
N THR A 129 -23.18 39.97 -9.24
CA THR A 129 -24.02 41.07 -9.72
C THR A 129 -24.69 41.81 -8.56
N ASP A 130 -25.26 41.07 -7.60
CA ASP A 130 -25.87 41.66 -6.41
C ASP A 130 -24.85 42.34 -5.48
N TYR A 131 -23.67 41.76 -5.32
CA TYR A 131 -22.56 42.35 -4.58
C TYR A 131 -22.09 43.66 -5.21
N TRP A 132 -21.95 43.72 -6.55
CA TRP A 132 -21.62 44.96 -7.26
C TRP A 132 -22.72 46.02 -7.11
N ASN A 133 -23.99 45.63 -7.23
CA ASN A 133 -25.13 46.54 -7.11
C ASN A 133 -25.22 47.22 -5.73
N GLN A 134 -24.82 46.53 -4.65
CA GLN A 134 -24.96 47.02 -3.27
C GLN A 134 -23.65 47.58 -2.69
N CYS A 135 -22.49 46.99 -2.99
CA CYS A 135 -21.29 47.10 -2.14
C CYS A 135 -19.95 47.10 -2.89
N ARG A 136 -19.93 47.38 -4.21
CA ARG A 136 -18.71 47.32 -5.05
C ARG A 136 -17.47 47.99 -4.46
N TYR A 137 -17.64 49.10 -3.75
CA TYR A 137 -16.57 49.89 -3.10
C TYR A 137 -15.84 49.17 -1.96
N THR A 138 -16.29 47.98 -1.55
CA THR A 138 -15.55 47.17 -0.57
C THR A 138 -14.44 46.31 -1.20
N LEU A 139 -14.36 46.25 -2.54
CA LEU A 139 -13.33 45.48 -3.25
C LEU A 139 -11.92 46.06 -3.04
N SER A 140 -11.76 47.38 -3.08
CA SER A 140 -10.51 48.08 -2.76
C SER A 140 -10.00 47.72 -1.37
N LEU A 141 -10.83 47.89 -0.33
CA LEU A 141 -10.48 47.56 1.06
C LEU A 141 -10.09 46.08 1.23
N LEU A 142 -10.83 45.15 0.58
CA LEU A 142 -10.52 43.72 0.56
C LEU A 142 -9.20 43.34 -0.13
N LEU A 143 -8.63 44.23 -0.97
CA LEU A 143 -7.35 44.01 -1.67
C LEU A 143 -6.18 44.79 -1.05
N GLU A 144 -6.47 45.84 -0.27
CA GLU A 144 -5.48 46.59 0.52
C GLU A 144 -5.07 45.80 1.78
N ASP A 145 -6.03 45.14 2.44
CA ASP A 145 -5.82 44.18 3.55
C ASP A 145 -4.82 43.04 3.18
N LEU A 146 -4.77 42.66 1.89
CA LEU A 146 -3.83 41.65 1.37
C LEU A 146 -2.41 42.20 1.09
N GLY A 147 -2.12 43.45 1.45
CA GLY A 147 -0.77 44.05 1.42
C GLY A 147 -0.31 44.62 0.07
N THR A 148 -1.23 44.84 -0.87
CA THR A 148 -0.91 45.14 -2.27
C THR A 148 -0.60 46.63 -2.53
N LEU A 149 0.67 47.03 -2.41
CA LEU A 149 1.18 48.41 -2.63
C LEU A 149 0.66 49.08 -3.92
N GLN A 150 -0.13 50.16 -3.76
CA GLN A 150 -0.42 51.32 -4.64
C GLN A 150 -0.80 51.09 -6.13
N GLN A 151 -0.14 50.19 -6.85
CA GLN A 151 -0.35 49.90 -8.27
C GLN A 151 -1.77 49.40 -8.57
N PHE A 152 -2.42 48.76 -7.59
CA PHE A 152 -3.79 48.27 -7.74
C PHE A 152 -4.87 49.33 -7.53
N ALA A 153 -4.65 50.39 -6.74
CA ALA A 153 -5.73 51.35 -6.42
C ALA A 153 -6.41 51.94 -7.67
N ASN A 154 -5.62 52.38 -8.66
CA ASN A 154 -6.13 52.88 -9.94
C ASN A 154 -6.81 51.80 -10.80
N LEU A 155 -6.40 50.53 -10.67
CA LEU A 155 -6.99 49.42 -11.40
C LEU A 155 -8.30 48.97 -10.75
N THR A 156 -8.35 48.90 -9.42
CA THR A 156 -9.54 48.51 -8.66
C THR A 156 -10.67 49.52 -8.86
N ALA A 157 -10.40 50.82 -8.89
CA ALA A 157 -11.42 51.83 -9.26
C ALA A 157 -12.05 51.55 -10.64
N ILE A 158 -11.24 51.21 -11.66
CA ILE A 158 -11.71 50.86 -13.02
C ILE A 158 -12.51 49.54 -13.05
N ILE A 159 -12.27 48.64 -12.08
CA ILE A 159 -13.00 47.39 -11.90
C ILE A 159 -14.32 47.64 -11.14
N GLU A 160 -14.30 48.46 -10.09
CA GLU A 160 -15.49 48.82 -9.29
C GLU A 160 -16.51 49.63 -10.09
N GLU A 161 -16.08 50.52 -11.00
CA GLU A 161 -17.02 51.27 -11.86
C GLU A 161 -17.69 50.40 -12.95
N ASP A 162 -17.06 49.30 -13.38
CA ASP A 162 -17.54 48.46 -14.49
C ASP A 162 -17.94 47.07 -14.00
N ARG A 163 -19.27 46.88 -13.82
CA ARG A 163 -19.87 45.60 -13.42
C ARG A 163 -19.35 44.39 -14.22
N ARG A 164 -19.05 44.55 -15.51
CA ARG A 164 -18.49 43.44 -16.30
C ARG A 164 -17.07 43.10 -15.86
N LYS A 165 -16.20 44.08 -15.64
CA LYS A 165 -14.83 43.83 -15.15
C LYS A 165 -14.84 43.30 -13.71
N PHE A 166 -15.72 43.83 -12.86
CA PHE A 166 -15.91 43.37 -11.48
C PHE A 166 -16.21 41.87 -11.41
N CYS A 167 -17.17 41.41 -12.22
CA CYS A 167 -17.53 39.99 -12.25
C CYS A 167 -16.62 39.14 -13.15
N GLU A 168 -15.98 39.69 -14.18
CA GLU A 168 -14.89 38.99 -14.90
C GLU A 168 -13.65 38.75 -14.00
N PHE A 169 -13.46 39.57 -12.97
CA PHE A 169 -12.46 39.36 -11.91
C PHE A 169 -12.92 38.37 -10.84
N LEU A 170 -14.13 38.52 -10.28
CA LEU A 170 -14.60 37.71 -9.14
C LEU A 170 -15.31 36.39 -9.49
N GLU A 171 -15.88 36.22 -10.68
CA GLU A 171 -16.64 35.00 -11.01
C GLU A 171 -15.74 33.77 -11.17
N LEU A 172 -16.16 32.66 -10.55
CA LEU A 172 -15.68 31.33 -10.91
C LEU A 172 -16.56 30.76 -12.02
N LYS A 173 -15.92 30.30 -13.10
CA LYS A 173 -16.62 29.79 -14.29
C LYS A 173 -17.28 28.42 -14.05
N ASP A 174 -16.85 27.69 -13.03
CA ASP A 174 -17.56 26.51 -12.55
C ASP A 174 -18.73 26.91 -11.63
N LYS A 175 -19.96 26.67 -12.13
CA LYS A 175 -21.21 27.01 -11.43
C LYS A 175 -21.58 26.07 -10.27
N GLN A 176 -20.87 24.96 -10.09
CA GLN A 176 -21.07 24.01 -8.99
C GLN A 176 -20.21 24.37 -7.78
N TYR A 177 -18.97 24.81 -8.01
CA TYR A 177 -18.00 25.14 -6.96
C TYR A 177 -17.93 26.64 -6.60
N CYS A 178 -18.63 27.52 -7.31
CA CYS A 178 -18.73 28.95 -6.96
C CYS A 178 -19.54 29.21 -5.67
N TYR A 179 -19.23 30.29 -4.96
CA TYR A 179 -20.01 30.74 -3.80
C TYR A 179 -21.24 31.58 -4.22
N PRO A 180 -22.46 31.35 -3.69
CA PRO A 180 -22.80 30.44 -2.58
C PRO A 180 -23.20 29.02 -2.99
N ASN A 181 -23.33 28.72 -4.29
CA ASN A 181 -23.86 27.44 -4.79
C ASN A 181 -23.21 26.22 -4.14
N VAL A 182 -21.89 26.26 -3.97
CA VAL A 182 -21.08 25.18 -3.37
C VAL A 182 -21.57 24.75 -1.99
N LEU A 183 -22.12 25.65 -1.16
CA LEU A 183 -22.67 25.34 0.17
C LEU A 183 -24.09 24.76 0.10
N THR A 184 -24.82 25.06 -0.97
CA THR A 184 -26.21 24.61 -1.18
C THR A 184 -26.31 23.31 -1.98
N SER A 185 -25.20 22.86 -2.57
CA SER A 185 -25.14 21.63 -3.36
C SER A 185 -25.24 20.40 -2.47
N ALA A 186 -26.45 19.84 -2.34
CA ALA A 186 -26.68 18.58 -1.63
C ALA A 186 -25.85 17.41 -2.21
N GLU A 187 -25.47 17.49 -3.49
CA GLU A 187 -24.69 16.47 -4.19
C GLU A 187 -23.19 16.54 -3.83
N LEU A 188 -22.62 17.74 -3.67
CA LEU A 188 -21.22 17.90 -3.22
C LEU A 188 -21.05 17.60 -1.73
N ASN A 189 -22.02 18.01 -0.90
CA ASN A 189 -21.90 18.00 0.56
C ASN A 189 -22.42 16.73 1.24
N ALA A 190 -22.90 15.72 0.49
CA ALA A 190 -23.60 14.55 1.04
C ALA A 190 -22.77 13.74 2.06
N ASN A 191 -21.52 13.45 1.72
CA ASN A 191 -20.59 12.63 2.50
C ASN A 191 -19.38 13.46 2.98
N LEU A 192 -19.60 14.76 3.23
CA LEU A 192 -18.51 15.71 3.45
C LEU A 192 -17.76 15.43 4.76
N GLY A 193 -16.53 14.93 4.63
CA GLY A 193 -15.65 14.62 5.75
C GLY A 193 -15.74 13.17 6.24
N ASP A 194 -16.49 12.31 5.57
CA ASP A 194 -16.42 10.85 5.68
C ASP A 194 -15.45 10.29 4.62
N VAL A 195 -14.92 9.07 4.84
CA VAL A 195 -14.01 8.41 3.89
C VAL A 195 -14.72 8.23 2.54
N SER A 196 -14.06 8.56 1.43
CA SER A 196 -14.61 8.36 0.08
C SER A 196 -14.86 6.87 -0.19
N GLU A 197 -16.02 6.55 -0.74
CA GLU A 197 -16.37 5.18 -1.18
C GLU A 197 -16.54 5.15 -2.70
N ASP A 198 -15.94 4.15 -3.34
CA ASP A 198 -16.15 3.90 -4.76
C ASP A 198 -17.58 3.38 -5.05
N PRO A 199 -18.04 3.33 -6.31
CA PRO A 199 -19.38 2.83 -6.66
C PRO A 199 -19.66 1.34 -6.31
N THR A 200 -18.71 0.63 -5.70
CA THR A 200 -18.87 -0.74 -5.19
C THR A 200 -18.85 -0.83 -3.66
N GLY A 201 -18.63 0.29 -2.94
CA GLY A 201 -18.49 0.34 -1.48
C GLY A 201 -17.05 0.07 -0.99
N CYS A 202 -16.05 0.27 -1.85
CA CYS A 202 -14.65 0.16 -1.48
C CYS A 202 -14.14 1.49 -0.89
N LEU A 203 -13.52 1.44 0.29
CA LEU A 203 -12.98 2.64 0.96
C LEU A 203 -11.74 3.13 0.21
N GLU A 204 -11.80 4.32 -0.39
CA GLU A 204 -10.67 4.95 -1.08
C GLU A 204 -9.71 5.59 -0.08
N LEU A 205 -8.52 4.99 0.08
CA LEU A 205 -7.42 5.55 0.87
C LEU A 205 -6.23 5.89 -0.02
N CYS A 206 -5.40 6.80 0.47
CA CYS A 206 -4.14 7.19 -0.16
C CYS A 206 -2.96 6.76 0.70
N LEU A 207 -1.76 6.74 0.13
CA LEU A 207 -0.54 6.34 0.83
C LEU A 207 0.51 7.43 0.83
N GLN A 208 1.39 7.41 1.82
CA GLN A 208 2.65 8.14 1.81
C GLN A 208 3.81 7.14 1.96
N GLU A 209 4.75 7.16 1.03
CA GLU A 209 6.00 6.38 1.14
C GLU A 209 6.87 6.95 2.29
N VAL A 210 7.42 6.09 3.17
CA VAL A 210 8.24 6.54 4.32
C VAL A 210 9.59 5.84 4.48
N ALA A 211 9.79 4.67 3.86
CA ALA A 211 11.09 3.98 3.80
C ALA A 211 11.13 3.08 2.57
N ASN A 212 12.28 2.98 1.87
CA ASN A 212 12.40 2.19 0.64
C ASN A 212 13.78 1.51 0.47
N GLY A 213 13.85 0.57 -0.48
CA GLY A 213 15.07 -0.17 -0.79
C GLY A 213 15.46 -1.21 0.28
N LEU A 214 14.49 -1.60 1.11
CA LEU A 214 14.63 -2.57 2.20
C LEU A 214 14.66 -3.99 1.65
N ARG A 215 15.29 -4.92 2.38
CA ARG A 215 15.29 -6.35 2.08
C ARG A 215 14.18 -7.06 2.85
N ASN A 216 13.11 -7.43 2.16
CA ASN A 216 11.91 -8.09 2.69
C ASN A 216 11.59 -7.69 4.15
N PRO A 217 11.16 -6.43 4.39
CA PRO A 217 10.99 -5.92 5.74
C PRO A 217 9.81 -6.58 6.46
N VAL A 218 10.09 -7.28 7.56
CA VAL A 218 9.14 -8.15 8.28
C VAL A 218 8.44 -7.47 9.46
N ALA A 219 9.05 -6.44 10.05
CA ALA A 219 8.51 -5.76 11.22
C ALA A 219 8.96 -4.30 11.26
N MET A 220 8.08 -3.47 11.79
CA MET A 220 8.37 -2.10 12.24
C MET A 220 7.73 -1.92 13.61
N ILE A 221 8.47 -1.34 14.56
CA ILE A 221 8.01 -1.04 15.92
C ILE A 221 8.52 0.33 16.38
N HIS A 222 7.95 0.91 17.44
CA HIS A 222 8.45 2.11 18.11
C HIS A 222 9.05 1.78 19.50
N ALA A 223 9.65 2.77 20.15
CA ALA A 223 10.25 2.63 21.50
C ALA A 223 9.35 3.03 22.66
N ASP A 224 8.28 3.82 22.42
CA ASP A 224 7.40 4.37 23.47
C ASP A 224 8.19 5.20 24.51
N ASP A 225 9.21 5.92 24.01
CA ASP A 225 10.20 6.68 24.79
C ASP A 225 10.10 8.20 24.56
N GLY A 226 9.03 8.64 23.90
CA GLY A 226 8.79 10.01 23.48
C GLY A 226 9.62 10.47 22.28
N THR A 227 10.45 9.62 21.67
CA THR A 227 11.34 10.02 20.56
C THR A 227 10.73 9.89 19.17
N HIS A 228 9.58 9.21 19.03
CA HIS A 228 8.95 8.89 17.75
C HIS A 228 9.92 8.27 16.73
N ARG A 229 10.88 7.48 17.25
CA ARG A 229 11.73 6.59 16.46
C ARG A 229 11.00 5.31 16.15
N PHE A 230 11.29 4.76 14.97
CA PHE A 230 10.85 3.41 14.61
C PHE A 230 12.01 2.53 14.13
N PHE A 231 11.89 1.24 14.39
CA PHE A 231 12.92 0.23 14.19
C PHE A 231 12.43 -0.77 13.14
N VAL A 232 13.07 -0.80 11.98
CA VAL A 232 12.66 -1.62 10.82
C VAL A 232 13.56 -2.85 10.71
N ALA A 233 12.96 -4.05 10.78
CA ALA A 233 13.65 -5.32 10.63
C ALA A 233 13.57 -5.85 9.19
N GLU A 234 14.73 -6.13 8.59
CA GLU A 234 14.87 -6.89 7.33
C GLU A 234 14.98 -8.39 7.62
N GLN A 235 14.31 -9.25 6.85
CA GLN A 235 14.34 -10.73 7.04
C GLN A 235 15.77 -11.32 7.10
N LEU A 236 16.73 -10.67 6.45
CA LEU A 236 18.14 -11.04 6.44
C LEU A 236 18.83 -10.91 7.82
N GLY A 237 18.20 -10.26 8.81
CA GLY A 237 18.75 -10.05 10.15
C GLY A 237 19.40 -8.69 10.38
N TYR A 238 18.97 -7.64 9.67
CA TYR A 238 19.30 -6.25 10.03
C TYR A 238 18.10 -5.59 10.72
N VAL A 239 18.34 -4.81 11.77
CA VAL A 239 17.35 -3.86 12.30
C VAL A 239 17.89 -2.44 12.14
N TRP A 240 17.11 -1.52 11.58
CA TRP A 240 17.52 -0.15 11.27
C TRP A 240 16.72 0.88 12.08
N VAL A 241 17.39 1.90 12.63
CA VAL A 241 16.73 3.02 13.33
C VAL A 241 16.37 4.12 12.34
N TYR A 242 15.11 4.54 12.36
CA TYR A 242 14.58 5.73 11.69
C TYR A 242 14.14 6.76 12.73
N LEU A 243 14.37 8.04 12.43
CA LEU A 243 13.98 9.17 13.27
C LEU A 243 12.64 9.74 12.83
N ALA A 244 11.97 10.50 13.71
CA ALA A 244 10.70 11.17 13.42
C ALA A 244 10.70 12.11 12.19
N ASN A 245 11.87 12.53 11.69
CA ASN A 245 12.02 13.30 10.46
C ASN A 245 12.21 12.43 9.19
N GLY A 246 11.99 11.11 9.29
CA GLY A 246 12.18 10.13 8.22
C GLY A 246 13.64 9.72 7.94
N SER A 247 14.63 10.37 8.55
CA SER A 247 16.04 10.04 8.31
C SER A 247 16.44 8.75 9.02
N ARG A 248 17.18 7.88 8.34
CA ARG A 248 17.73 6.63 8.88
C ARG A 248 19.15 6.83 9.39
N ILE A 249 19.52 6.13 10.46
CA ILE A 249 20.93 6.04 10.89
C ILE A 249 21.69 5.06 9.97
N ASP A 250 22.97 5.34 9.66
CA ASP A 250 23.81 4.49 8.79
C ASP A 250 24.31 3.21 9.47
N ARG A 251 24.22 3.14 10.81
CA ARG A 251 24.47 1.96 11.64
C ARG A 251 23.16 1.22 11.95
N PRO A 252 23.15 -0.12 11.92
CA PRO A 252 21.99 -0.89 12.34
C PRO A 252 21.90 -0.96 13.87
N PHE A 253 20.67 -0.98 14.39
CA PHE A 253 20.33 -1.25 15.79
C PHE A 253 20.79 -2.64 16.24
N LEU A 254 20.62 -3.62 15.34
CA LEU A 254 21.03 -5.01 15.51
C LEU A 254 21.43 -5.61 14.16
N ASN A 255 22.36 -6.56 14.18
CA ASN A 255 22.82 -7.27 12.99
C ASN A 255 23.11 -8.74 13.34
N LEU A 256 22.20 -9.64 13.00
CA LEU A 256 22.30 -11.09 13.20
C LEU A 256 22.50 -11.87 11.89
N THR A 257 22.91 -11.20 10.80
CA THR A 257 23.07 -11.77 9.44
C THR A 257 24.03 -12.97 9.32
N ARG A 258 24.77 -13.30 10.39
CA ARG A 258 25.64 -14.49 10.49
C ARG A 258 24.99 -15.68 11.21
N ALA A 259 23.94 -15.46 11.98
CA ALA A 259 23.24 -16.45 12.79
C ALA A 259 21.86 -16.80 12.21
N VAL A 260 21.19 -15.83 11.58
CA VAL A 260 19.88 -15.99 10.94
C VAL A 260 19.96 -16.98 9.78
N LEU A 261 19.16 -18.05 9.89
CA LEU A 261 18.90 -19.00 8.80
C LEU A 261 17.85 -18.41 7.86
N THR A 262 18.22 -18.13 6.61
CA THR A 262 17.32 -17.67 5.55
C THR A 262 17.94 -17.98 4.19
N SER A 263 17.22 -17.73 3.10
CA SER A 263 17.69 -18.00 1.74
C SER A 263 17.23 -16.92 0.74
N PRO A 264 17.77 -16.89 -0.49
CA PRO A 264 17.30 -15.98 -1.53
C PRO A 264 16.01 -16.45 -2.21
N TRP A 265 15.49 -17.65 -1.91
CA TRP A 265 14.29 -18.18 -2.55
C TRP A 265 13.06 -17.33 -2.22
N ALA A 266 12.16 -17.17 -3.20
CA ALA A 266 10.96 -16.37 -3.03
C ALA A 266 9.93 -17.11 -2.15
N GLY A 267 9.46 -16.47 -1.08
CA GLY A 267 8.54 -17.08 -0.13
C GLY A 267 9.16 -18.09 0.84
N ASP A 268 10.48 -18.07 1.06
CA ASP A 268 11.07 -18.75 2.22
C ASP A 268 10.60 -18.02 3.49
N GLU A 269 9.90 -18.73 4.38
CA GLU A 269 9.36 -18.19 5.63
C GLU A 269 10.47 -17.93 6.67
N ARG A 270 11.64 -18.57 6.53
CA ARG A 270 12.71 -18.51 7.54
C ARG A 270 13.50 -17.21 7.48
N GLY A 271 13.90 -16.72 8.64
CA GLY A 271 14.79 -15.58 8.76
C GLY A 271 14.67 -14.89 10.10
N PHE A 272 14.98 -13.60 10.13
CA PHE A 272 14.54 -12.72 11.21
C PHE A 272 13.06 -12.40 10.99
N LEU A 273 12.19 -12.60 11.99
CA LEU A 273 10.73 -12.53 11.81
C LEU A 273 10.06 -11.43 12.65
N CYS A 274 10.57 -11.14 13.85
CA CYS A 274 10.07 -10.04 14.67
C CYS A 274 11.10 -9.55 15.69
N ILE A 275 10.87 -8.33 16.16
CA ILE A 275 11.52 -7.71 17.31
C ILE A 275 10.42 -7.06 18.18
N ALA A 276 10.58 -7.14 19.49
CA ALA A 276 9.80 -6.38 20.47
C ALA A 276 10.76 -5.68 21.44
N LEU A 277 10.43 -4.46 21.86
CA LEU A 277 11.13 -3.76 22.94
C LEU A 277 10.36 -3.96 24.25
N HIS A 278 11.07 -3.98 25.38
CA HIS A 278 10.43 -4.11 26.68
C HIS A 278 9.44 -2.94 26.94
N PRO A 279 8.23 -3.13 27.51
CA PRO A 279 7.29 -2.02 27.73
C PRO A 279 7.86 -0.90 28.62
N ARG A 280 8.83 -1.24 29.48
CA ARG A 280 9.59 -0.30 30.30
C ARG A 280 10.97 0.00 29.67
N PHE A 281 11.04 0.20 28.34
CA PHE A 281 12.30 0.19 27.55
C PHE A 281 13.34 1.19 28.07
N THR A 282 12.90 2.40 28.44
CA THR A 282 13.75 3.47 28.98
C THR A 282 14.50 3.08 30.25
N MET A 283 13.94 2.17 31.06
CA MET A 283 14.51 1.70 32.33
C MET A 283 15.19 0.33 32.18
N VAL A 284 14.49 -0.65 31.61
CA VAL A 284 14.95 -2.05 31.51
C VAL A 284 15.96 -2.23 30.38
N ARG A 285 15.92 -1.40 29.33
CA ARG A 285 16.90 -1.36 28.24
C ARG A 285 17.12 -2.71 27.54
N LYS A 286 16.10 -3.58 27.50
CA LYS A 286 16.10 -4.88 26.81
C LYS A 286 15.24 -4.89 25.54
N ALA A 287 15.67 -5.71 24.58
CA ALA A 287 14.96 -6.03 23.34
C ALA A 287 14.92 -7.54 23.13
N TYR A 288 13.85 -8.04 22.52
CA TYR A 288 13.58 -9.46 22.30
C TYR A 288 13.36 -9.73 20.81
N VAL A 289 13.96 -10.79 20.27
CA VAL A 289 13.94 -11.06 18.83
C VAL A 289 13.60 -12.52 18.51
N TYR A 290 12.84 -12.73 17.44
CA TYR A 290 12.37 -14.03 16.94
C TYR A 290 13.02 -14.31 15.58
N TYR A 291 13.77 -15.40 15.48
CA TYR A 291 14.51 -15.74 14.27
C TYR A 291 14.76 -17.24 14.11
N SER A 292 14.80 -17.68 12.85
CA SER A 292 15.22 -19.02 12.46
C SER A 292 16.73 -19.16 12.59
N VAL A 293 17.20 -20.30 13.09
CA VAL A 293 18.62 -20.68 13.20
C VAL A 293 18.81 -22.14 12.80
N SER A 294 20.04 -22.54 12.46
CA SER A 294 20.40 -23.96 12.39
C SER A 294 21.39 -24.34 13.49
N VAL A 295 21.01 -25.31 14.32
CA VAL A 295 21.80 -25.79 15.46
C VAL A 295 21.99 -27.30 15.29
N LYS A 296 23.25 -27.76 15.23
CA LYS A 296 23.59 -29.18 15.03
C LYS A 296 22.96 -29.85 13.78
N LYS A 297 22.62 -29.05 12.75
CA LYS A 297 21.87 -29.41 11.52
C LYS A 297 20.35 -29.60 11.71
N GLU A 298 19.80 -29.27 12.87
CA GLU A 298 18.36 -29.10 13.05
C GLU A 298 17.99 -27.64 12.75
N GLU A 299 16.82 -27.41 12.13
CA GLU A 299 16.26 -26.07 12.00
C GLU A 299 15.44 -25.76 13.27
N ARG A 300 15.60 -24.55 13.80
CA ARG A 300 14.96 -24.12 15.04
C ARG A 300 14.49 -22.68 14.93
N ILE A 301 13.38 -22.37 15.59
CA ILE A 301 13.09 -21.02 16.03
C ILE A 301 13.84 -20.74 17.32
N ARG A 302 14.46 -19.56 17.40
CA ARG A 302 15.09 -19.02 18.61
C ARG A 302 14.42 -17.70 18.98
N ILE A 303 14.13 -17.55 20.26
CA ILE A 303 13.79 -16.28 20.91
C ILE A 303 14.97 -15.93 21.82
N SER A 304 15.58 -14.77 21.60
CA SER A 304 16.70 -14.25 22.41
C SER A 304 16.40 -12.84 22.92
N GLU A 305 16.88 -12.52 24.13
CA GLU A 305 16.99 -11.14 24.61
C GLU A 305 18.38 -10.56 24.31
N PHE A 306 18.44 -9.23 24.22
CA PHE A 306 19.63 -8.41 24.04
C PHE A 306 19.48 -7.12 24.87
N THR A 307 20.57 -6.60 25.42
CA THR A 307 20.61 -5.31 26.12
C THR A 307 21.04 -4.16 25.20
N LEU A 308 20.55 -2.95 25.49
CA LEU A 308 20.89 -1.71 24.81
C LEU A 308 22.20 -1.15 25.36
N LEU A 309 23.14 -0.76 24.48
CA LEU A 309 24.47 -0.32 24.91
C LEU A 309 24.38 0.82 25.93
N PRO A 310 25.20 0.81 27.01
CA PRO A 310 25.15 1.83 28.08
C PRO A 310 25.37 3.28 27.62
N HIS A 311 25.88 3.47 26.40
CA HIS A 311 26.24 4.77 25.84
C HIS A 311 25.66 5.01 24.43
N ASP A 312 24.79 4.14 23.90
CA ASP A 312 24.14 4.35 22.61
C ASP A 312 22.70 3.83 22.61
N ASP A 313 21.74 4.75 22.63
CA ASP A 313 20.32 4.39 22.64
C ASP A 313 19.82 3.92 21.26
N ASN A 314 20.71 3.77 20.28
CA ASN A 314 20.43 3.32 18.91
C ASN A 314 21.16 2.02 18.53
N GLN A 315 21.77 1.30 19.48
CA GLN A 315 22.47 0.05 19.19
C GLN A 315 22.44 -0.93 20.38
N LEU A 316 22.06 -2.18 20.12
CA LEU A 316 22.12 -3.28 21.08
C LEU A 316 23.55 -3.84 21.18
N ASP A 317 23.91 -4.41 22.34
CA ASP A 317 25.16 -5.14 22.51
C ASP A 317 25.04 -6.56 21.98
N HIS A 318 25.68 -6.86 20.85
CA HIS A 318 25.76 -8.21 20.28
C HIS A 318 26.32 -9.28 21.23
N ASN A 319 27.11 -8.90 22.24
CA ASN A 319 27.69 -9.82 23.22
C ASN A 319 26.72 -10.19 24.34
N SER A 320 25.55 -9.53 24.39
CA SER A 320 24.51 -9.74 25.41
C SER A 320 23.41 -10.73 25.01
N GLU A 321 23.56 -11.47 23.89
CA GLU A 321 22.57 -12.47 23.46
C GLU A 321 22.37 -13.52 24.56
N ARG A 322 21.19 -13.53 25.19
CA ARG A 322 20.72 -14.66 26.00
C ARG A 322 19.50 -15.29 25.34
N THR A 323 19.66 -16.55 24.94
CA THR A 323 18.55 -17.35 24.42
C THR A 323 17.53 -17.61 25.53
N LEU A 324 16.28 -17.22 25.29
CA LEU A 324 15.16 -17.46 26.20
C LEU A 324 14.52 -18.82 25.91
N LEU A 325 14.22 -19.09 24.64
CA LEU A 325 13.52 -20.29 24.19
C LEU A 325 14.04 -20.73 22.81
N GLU A 326 14.17 -22.04 22.61
CA GLU A 326 14.28 -22.65 21.29
C GLU A 326 13.16 -23.66 21.05
N VAL A 327 12.57 -23.64 19.85
CA VAL A 327 11.59 -24.63 19.38
C VAL A 327 12.16 -25.28 18.12
N VAL A 328 12.09 -26.62 18.02
CA VAL A 328 12.62 -27.37 16.86
C VAL A 328 11.56 -27.42 15.76
N GLU A 329 11.93 -26.98 14.56
CA GLU A 329 11.03 -26.91 13.40
C GLU A 329 11.14 -28.20 12.55
N PRO A 330 10.07 -29.00 12.41
CA PRO A 330 10.10 -30.26 11.63
C PRO A 330 9.93 -30.06 10.11
N ALA A 331 9.75 -28.82 9.65
CA ALA A 331 9.89 -28.36 8.28
C ALA A 331 10.28 -26.87 8.23
N SER A 332 10.71 -26.40 7.06
CA SER A 332 11.23 -25.05 6.83
C SER A 332 10.14 -23.99 6.60
N ASN A 333 8.94 -24.18 7.18
CA ASN A 333 7.72 -23.45 6.82
C ASN A 333 6.66 -23.59 7.94
N HIS A 334 5.67 -22.70 7.97
CA HIS A 334 4.79 -22.42 9.12
C HIS A 334 5.56 -22.08 10.41
N ASN A 335 6.48 -21.13 10.33
CA ASN A 335 7.37 -20.81 11.45
C ASN A 335 6.77 -19.82 12.47
N GLY A 336 5.52 -19.37 12.30
CA GLY A 336 4.94 -18.27 13.08
C GLY A 336 5.74 -16.99 12.89
N GLY A 337 5.99 -16.23 13.96
CA GLY A 337 7.02 -15.19 13.91
C GLY A 337 6.83 -13.99 14.83
N GLN A 338 5.63 -13.72 15.33
CA GLN A 338 5.36 -12.51 16.11
C GLN A 338 5.91 -12.61 17.55
N LEU A 339 6.42 -11.48 18.05
CA LEU A 339 6.58 -11.17 19.47
C LEU A 339 5.79 -9.90 19.76
N LEU A 340 5.05 -9.85 20.87
CA LEU A 340 4.50 -8.60 21.40
C LEU A 340 4.32 -8.68 22.91
N PHE A 341 4.17 -7.53 23.54
CA PHE A 341 3.81 -7.44 24.95
C PHE A 341 2.31 -7.18 25.10
N GLY A 342 1.67 -7.91 26.00
CA GLY A 342 0.29 -7.62 26.39
C GLY A 342 0.21 -6.42 27.34
N HIS A 343 -0.99 -5.88 27.55
CA HIS A 343 -1.23 -4.85 28.57
C HIS A 343 -1.13 -5.39 30.02
N ASP A 344 -0.99 -6.71 30.18
CA ASP A 344 -0.61 -7.39 31.43
C ASP A 344 0.91 -7.42 31.66
N GLY A 345 1.72 -6.92 30.72
CA GLY A 345 3.17 -6.78 30.83
C GLY A 345 3.98 -8.01 30.38
N TYR A 346 3.32 -9.14 30.12
CA TYR A 346 3.99 -10.38 29.72
C TYR A 346 4.32 -10.45 28.23
N LEU A 347 5.35 -11.24 27.89
CA LEU A 347 5.79 -11.47 26.51
C LEU A 347 4.96 -12.60 25.89
N TYR A 348 4.31 -12.31 24.75
CA TYR A 348 3.58 -13.27 23.95
C TYR A 348 4.41 -13.69 22.73
N ILE A 349 4.42 -15.00 22.45
CA ILE A 349 5.22 -15.63 21.39
C ILE A 349 4.30 -16.48 20.53
N PHE A 350 4.30 -16.27 19.21
CA PHE A 350 3.37 -16.90 18.27
C PHE A 350 4.09 -17.88 17.35
N THR A 351 3.83 -19.17 17.54
CA THR A 351 4.47 -20.27 16.81
C THR A 351 3.47 -20.94 15.87
N GLY A 352 3.87 -21.14 14.62
CA GLY A 352 3.12 -21.97 13.67
C GLY A 352 3.28 -23.46 13.98
N ASP A 353 2.55 -24.31 13.25
CA ASP A 353 2.43 -25.75 13.50
C ASP A 353 3.71 -26.57 13.21
N GLY A 354 4.75 -25.93 12.67
CA GLY A 354 6.01 -26.57 12.27
C GLY A 354 6.02 -27.14 10.85
N GLY A 355 4.96 -26.89 10.08
CA GLY A 355 4.98 -26.99 8.62
C GLY A 355 4.36 -28.24 8.02
N ARG A 356 4.54 -28.37 6.70
CA ARG A 356 3.92 -29.39 5.83
C ARG A 356 2.39 -29.27 5.74
N GLY A 357 1.82 -29.91 4.73
CA GLY A 357 0.37 -29.87 4.49
C GLY A 357 -0.41 -30.61 5.57
N GLY A 358 -1.23 -29.87 6.34
CA GLY A 358 -2.19 -30.45 7.28
C GLY A 358 -1.61 -31.02 8.57
N ASP A 359 -0.60 -30.38 9.16
CA ASP A 359 -0.01 -30.70 10.48
C ASP A 359 0.07 -32.23 10.76
N PRO A 360 0.95 -32.96 10.05
CA PRO A 360 1.01 -34.41 10.09
C PRO A 360 1.67 -34.99 11.37
N PHE A 361 1.96 -34.14 12.36
CA PHE A 361 2.82 -34.51 13.48
C PHE A 361 2.02 -35.06 14.68
N GLY A 362 2.36 -36.27 15.11
CA GLY A 362 1.62 -36.97 16.16
C GLY A 362 0.19 -37.33 15.78
N LYS A 363 -0.64 -37.69 16.77
CA LYS A 363 -1.99 -38.24 16.54
C LYS A 363 -2.99 -37.21 15.98
N PHE A 364 -2.87 -35.95 16.39
CA PHE A 364 -3.86 -34.89 16.13
C PHE A 364 -3.26 -33.61 15.53
N GLY A 365 -1.97 -33.63 15.18
CA GLY A 365 -1.18 -32.44 14.87
C GLY A 365 -0.49 -31.86 16.10
N ASN A 366 0.61 -31.15 15.88
CA ASN A 366 1.28 -30.31 16.87
C ASN A 366 0.32 -29.27 17.48
N SER A 367 -0.56 -28.71 16.66
CA SER A 367 -1.45 -27.60 16.99
C SER A 367 -2.43 -27.94 18.11
N GLN A 368 -3.01 -29.15 18.07
CA GLN A 368 -3.85 -29.71 19.15
C GLN A 368 -3.03 -30.41 20.25
N ASN A 369 -1.75 -30.70 20.01
CA ASN A 369 -0.87 -31.32 21.01
C ASN A 369 -0.36 -30.29 22.02
N LYS A 370 -1.00 -30.21 23.20
CA LYS A 370 -0.57 -29.36 24.33
C LYS A 370 0.80 -29.74 24.92
N SER A 371 1.40 -30.88 24.58
CA SER A 371 2.77 -31.22 25.00
C SER A 371 3.85 -30.55 24.13
N ALA A 372 3.46 -30.00 22.98
CA ALA A 372 4.33 -29.31 22.03
C ALA A 372 4.15 -27.77 22.10
N LEU A 373 5.20 -27.04 21.70
CA LEU A 373 5.21 -25.58 21.64
C LEU A 373 4.91 -25.02 20.23
N LEU A 374 4.50 -25.87 19.29
CA LEU A 374 4.18 -25.53 17.89
C LEU A 374 2.66 -25.45 17.69
N GLY A 375 2.19 -24.50 16.88
CA GLY A 375 0.77 -24.18 16.70
C GLY A 375 0.16 -23.64 17.98
N LYS A 376 0.81 -22.62 18.58
CA LYS A 376 0.50 -22.05 19.90
C LYS A 376 0.63 -20.53 19.93
N VAL A 377 -0.13 -19.95 20.86
CA VAL A 377 0.20 -18.65 21.48
C VAL A 377 0.76 -18.97 22.85
N LEU A 378 2.02 -18.62 23.08
CA LEU A 378 2.70 -18.76 24.37
C LEU A 378 2.69 -17.41 25.10
N ARG A 379 2.73 -17.44 26.44
CA ARG A 379 2.81 -16.26 27.31
C ARG A 379 3.76 -16.54 28.46
N VAL A 380 4.84 -15.77 28.54
CA VAL A 380 5.92 -15.93 29.52
C VAL A 380 6.27 -14.62 30.20
N ASP A 381 6.79 -14.73 31.40
CA ASP A 381 7.30 -13.61 32.19
C ASP A 381 8.81 -13.48 32.01
N ILE A 382 9.29 -12.28 31.68
CA ILE A 382 10.69 -11.98 31.37
C ILE A 382 11.29 -10.93 32.31
N ASP A 383 10.56 -10.49 33.34
CA ASP A 383 11.07 -9.60 34.36
C ASP A 383 11.86 -10.37 35.44
N ASP A 384 12.74 -9.65 36.15
CA ASP A 384 13.64 -10.14 37.21
C ASP A 384 14.48 -11.40 36.86
N ASN A 385 14.65 -11.66 35.55
CA ASN A 385 15.22 -12.89 35.02
C ASN A 385 16.77 -12.93 34.92
N ASP A 386 17.48 -11.86 35.30
CA ASP A 386 18.92 -11.68 34.99
C ASP A 386 19.84 -12.76 35.59
N ASN A 387 19.56 -13.18 36.84
CA ASN A 387 20.34 -14.21 37.56
C ASN A 387 19.58 -15.54 37.70
N GLY A 388 18.41 -15.66 37.07
CA GLY A 388 17.47 -16.77 37.22
C GLY A 388 17.34 -17.65 35.98
N PRO A 389 16.26 -18.45 35.88
CA PRO A 389 15.87 -19.05 34.60
C PRO A 389 15.61 -17.93 33.56
N PRO A 390 15.70 -18.21 32.23
CA PRO A 390 15.55 -17.18 31.22
C PRO A 390 14.16 -16.51 31.20
N TYR A 391 13.14 -17.24 31.66
CA TYR A 391 11.78 -16.74 31.87
C TYR A 391 11.11 -17.46 33.03
N SER A 392 10.04 -16.86 33.55
CA SER A 392 9.10 -17.41 34.52
C SER A 392 7.76 -17.69 33.81
N ILE A 393 6.86 -18.49 34.42
CA ILE A 393 5.51 -18.68 33.90
C ILE A 393 4.53 -17.86 34.76
N PRO A 394 3.68 -17.00 34.17
CA PRO A 394 2.61 -16.34 34.88
C PRO A 394 1.72 -17.34 35.62
N SER A 395 1.49 -17.11 36.91
CA SER A 395 0.78 -18.04 37.79
C SER A 395 -0.68 -18.30 37.37
N ASP A 396 -1.23 -17.44 36.53
CA ASP A 396 -2.58 -17.55 35.98
C ASP A 396 -2.64 -18.24 34.61
N ASN A 397 -1.52 -18.69 34.01
CA ASN A 397 -1.54 -19.37 32.70
C ASN A 397 -2.46 -20.61 32.71
N PRO A 398 -3.31 -20.80 31.68
CA PRO A 398 -4.48 -21.67 31.75
C PRO A 398 -4.18 -23.16 31.94
N PHE A 399 -3.01 -23.63 31.48
CA PHE A 399 -2.66 -25.06 31.47
C PHE A 399 -1.62 -25.46 32.52
N MET A 400 -1.21 -24.53 33.41
CA MET A 400 -0.20 -24.75 34.47
C MET A 400 -0.34 -26.06 35.27
N TRP A 401 -1.57 -26.51 35.48
CA TRP A 401 -1.91 -27.67 36.31
C TRP A 401 -2.39 -28.90 35.52
N GLU A 402 -2.43 -28.82 34.18
CA GLU A 402 -2.88 -29.91 33.30
C GLU A 402 -1.70 -30.84 32.98
N LYS A 403 -1.74 -32.08 33.51
CA LYS A 403 -0.63 -33.04 33.40
C LYS A 403 -0.28 -33.35 31.94
N GLY A 404 1.01 -33.21 31.60
CA GLY A 404 1.55 -33.49 30.27
C GLY A 404 1.44 -32.33 29.28
N THR A 405 0.90 -31.18 29.69
CA THR A 405 0.89 -29.96 28.88
C THR A 405 2.14 -29.10 29.08
N ARG A 406 2.29 -28.07 28.25
CA ARG A 406 3.31 -27.02 28.36
C ARG A 406 2.75 -25.80 29.10
N PRO A 407 3.29 -25.43 30.28
CA PRO A 407 2.79 -24.30 31.07
C PRO A 407 2.96 -22.95 30.36
N GLU A 408 3.84 -22.86 29.36
CA GLU A 408 4.01 -21.69 28.50
C GLU A 408 2.75 -21.35 27.66
N ILE A 409 1.86 -22.32 27.41
CA ILE A 409 0.72 -22.15 26.50
C ILE A 409 -0.35 -21.23 27.11
N PHE A 410 -0.65 -20.14 26.40
CA PHE A 410 -1.80 -19.29 26.62
C PHE A 410 -3.01 -19.72 25.80
N ALA A 411 -2.80 -20.08 24.52
CA ALA A 411 -3.84 -20.57 23.62
C ALA A 411 -3.24 -21.51 22.55
N TYR A 412 -4.06 -22.32 21.89
CA TYR A 412 -3.60 -23.39 20.99
C TYR A 412 -4.54 -23.62 19.80
N GLY A 413 -4.17 -24.56 18.91
CA GLY A 413 -4.97 -24.86 17.72
C GLY A 413 -4.91 -23.77 16.65
N VAL A 414 -3.81 -23.01 16.59
CA VAL A 414 -3.47 -22.08 15.50
C VAL A 414 -2.57 -22.75 14.48
N ARG A 415 -2.54 -22.27 13.23
CA ARG A 415 -1.81 -22.88 12.10
C ARG A 415 -0.48 -22.20 11.81
N ASN A 416 -0.50 -20.95 11.39
CA ASN A 416 0.66 -20.12 11.08
C ASN A 416 0.33 -18.65 11.30
N MET A 417 0.03 -18.32 12.56
CA MET A 417 -0.34 -16.98 13.02
C MET A 417 0.80 -15.98 12.76
N TRP A 418 0.64 -15.05 11.81
CA TRP A 418 1.76 -14.26 11.28
C TRP A 418 1.91 -12.87 11.91
N ARG A 419 0.85 -12.04 11.90
CA ARG A 419 0.82 -10.77 12.66
C ARG A 419 -0.38 -10.70 13.57
N CYS A 420 -0.09 -10.18 14.75
CA CYS A 420 -1.04 -9.87 15.81
C CYS A 420 -0.82 -8.44 16.27
N SER A 421 -1.89 -7.78 16.69
CA SER A 421 -1.86 -6.47 17.36
C SER A 421 -2.66 -6.53 18.66
N ILE A 422 -2.35 -5.61 19.58
CA ILE A 422 -3.18 -5.32 20.74
C ILE A 422 -3.94 -4.03 20.43
N ASP A 423 -5.27 -4.06 20.48
CA ASP A 423 -6.09 -2.86 20.41
C ASP A 423 -5.73 -1.95 21.61
N ARG A 424 -5.13 -0.78 21.35
CA ARG A 424 -4.84 0.24 22.39
C ARG A 424 -6.11 0.69 23.14
N GLY A 425 -7.27 0.45 22.55
CA GLY A 425 -8.58 0.93 22.98
C GLY A 425 -8.92 2.28 22.36
N ASP A 426 -10.21 2.57 22.29
CA ASP A 426 -10.70 3.88 21.87
C ASP A 426 -10.15 5.00 22.79
N PRO A 427 -9.53 6.08 22.26
CA PRO A 427 -8.84 7.08 23.10
C PRO A 427 -9.72 7.87 24.09
N ILE A 428 -11.04 7.81 23.96
CA ILE A 428 -11.99 8.55 24.82
C ILE A 428 -12.67 7.59 25.81
N THR A 429 -13.09 6.42 25.35
CA THR A 429 -13.91 5.47 26.12
C THR A 429 -13.14 4.26 26.64
N GLY A 430 -11.91 4.04 26.18
CA GLY A 430 -11.12 2.84 26.48
C GLY A 430 -11.67 1.54 25.86
N ARG A 431 -12.78 1.59 25.10
CA ARG A 431 -13.43 0.38 24.56
C ARG A 431 -12.47 -0.40 23.68
N GLY A 432 -12.38 -1.71 23.93
CA GLY A 432 -11.60 -2.66 23.15
C GLY A 432 -10.15 -2.81 23.61
N ARG A 433 -9.69 -1.98 24.55
CA ARG A 433 -8.31 -2.01 25.08
C ARG A 433 -7.88 -3.41 25.51
N GLY A 434 -6.71 -3.85 25.07
CA GLY A 434 -6.12 -5.13 25.47
C GLY A 434 -6.60 -6.35 24.68
N ARG A 435 -7.53 -6.20 23.73
CA ARG A 435 -7.90 -7.29 22.82
C ARG A 435 -6.75 -7.59 21.86
N MET A 436 -6.38 -8.86 21.78
CA MET A 436 -5.42 -9.37 20.82
C MET A 436 -6.15 -9.81 19.56
N ILE A 437 -5.81 -9.24 18.41
CA ILE A 437 -6.39 -9.60 17.11
C ILE A 437 -5.27 -10.04 16.18
N CYS A 438 -5.45 -11.15 15.48
CA CYS A 438 -4.43 -11.76 14.64
C CYS A 438 -4.98 -12.22 13.29
N GLY A 439 -4.09 -12.48 12.33
CA GLY A 439 -4.40 -13.24 11.10
C GLY A 439 -3.71 -14.61 11.10
N ASP A 440 -4.47 -15.68 10.91
CA ASP A 440 -3.97 -17.06 10.78
C ASP A 440 -4.03 -17.54 9.33
N VAL A 441 -2.89 -17.98 8.80
CA VAL A 441 -2.74 -18.29 7.37
C VAL A 441 -3.35 -19.65 7.05
N GLY A 442 -4.21 -19.68 6.03
CA GLY A 442 -4.97 -20.84 5.57
C GLY A 442 -4.14 -21.98 4.97
N GLN A 443 -4.73 -23.17 4.86
CA GLN A 443 -4.07 -24.33 4.24
C GLN A 443 -4.37 -24.44 2.73
N ASN A 444 -5.63 -24.32 2.35
CA ASN A 444 -6.16 -24.58 1.00
C ASN A 444 -7.51 -23.92 0.71
N LYS A 445 -8.32 -23.58 1.73
CA LYS A 445 -9.72 -23.11 1.57
C LYS A 445 -9.97 -21.71 2.08
N TYR A 446 -9.56 -21.38 3.31
CA TYR A 446 -9.90 -20.13 3.99
C TYR A 446 -8.70 -19.56 4.74
N GLU A 447 -8.58 -18.23 4.70
CA GLU A 447 -7.72 -17.41 5.54
C GLU A 447 -8.56 -16.79 6.68
N GLU A 448 -7.98 -16.60 7.86
CA GLU A 448 -8.74 -16.39 9.11
C GLU A 448 -8.28 -15.14 9.89
N VAL A 449 -9.20 -14.49 10.60
CA VAL A 449 -8.92 -13.41 11.55
C VAL A 449 -9.60 -13.71 12.88
N ASP A 450 -8.79 -13.73 13.94
CA ASP A 450 -9.17 -14.23 15.26
C ASP A 450 -8.99 -13.17 16.35
N ILE A 451 -9.85 -13.23 17.37
CA ILE A 451 -9.63 -12.54 18.64
C ILE A 451 -9.09 -13.57 19.64
N ILE A 452 -7.82 -13.44 20.00
CA ILE A 452 -7.15 -14.42 20.84
C ILE A 452 -7.53 -14.21 22.31
N VAL A 453 -8.09 -15.26 22.91
CA VAL A 453 -8.46 -15.33 24.33
C VAL A 453 -7.71 -16.44 25.06
N LYS A 454 -7.58 -16.24 26.39
CA LYS A 454 -6.92 -17.14 27.33
C LYS A 454 -7.56 -18.52 27.36
N GLY A 455 -6.77 -19.56 27.14
CA GLY A 455 -7.21 -20.96 27.10
C GLY A 455 -7.85 -21.40 25.78
N GLY A 456 -8.02 -20.49 24.82
CA GLY A 456 -8.75 -20.74 23.58
C GLY A 456 -8.10 -21.80 22.67
N ASN A 457 -8.95 -22.51 21.94
CA ASN A 457 -8.58 -23.46 20.89
C ASN A 457 -9.13 -22.95 19.54
N TYR A 458 -8.29 -22.59 18.57
CA TYR A 458 -8.75 -22.12 17.25
C TYR A 458 -8.96 -23.28 16.25
N GLY A 459 -8.94 -24.51 16.75
CA GLY A 459 -9.47 -25.68 16.05
C GLY A 459 -8.59 -26.26 14.94
N TRP A 460 -7.48 -25.63 14.52
CA TRP A 460 -6.55 -26.24 13.57
C TRP A 460 -5.87 -27.48 14.20
N ARG A 461 -5.78 -28.64 13.52
CA ARG A 461 -6.13 -28.96 12.12
C ARG A 461 -7.51 -29.59 11.88
N ALA A 462 -8.42 -29.50 12.84
CA ALA A 462 -9.79 -29.99 12.69
C ALA A 462 -10.61 -29.08 11.78
N LYS A 463 -10.49 -27.76 11.94
CA LYS A 463 -11.14 -26.72 11.14
C LYS A 463 -10.14 -25.89 10.35
N GLU A 464 -10.68 -25.11 9.43
CA GLU A 464 -10.02 -24.15 8.53
C GLU A 464 -11.12 -23.18 8.09
N GLY A 465 -11.16 -22.01 8.71
CA GLY A 465 -12.30 -21.11 8.74
C GLY A 465 -13.52 -21.79 9.37
N PHE A 466 -14.70 -21.35 8.95
CA PHE A 466 -15.99 -21.97 9.29
C PHE A 466 -16.19 -23.38 8.67
N SER A 467 -15.14 -24.05 8.20
CA SER A 467 -15.19 -25.34 7.50
C SER A 467 -14.30 -26.40 8.13
N CYS A 468 -14.77 -27.65 8.19
CA CYS A 468 -13.92 -28.77 8.58
C CYS A 468 -12.76 -28.98 7.59
N TYR A 469 -11.54 -29.17 8.13
CA TYR A 469 -10.38 -29.69 7.42
C TYR A 469 -10.29 -31.21 7.63
N ASP A 470 -9.81 -31.67 8.80
CA ASP A 470 -9.86 -33.07 9.20
C ASP A 470 -11.29 -33.43 9.64
N ARG A 471 -12.08 -34.02 8.73
CA ARG A 471 -13.48 -34.40 8.98
C ARG A 471 -13.67 -35.32 10.19
N LYS A 472 -12.67 -36.12 10.58
CA LYS A 472 -12.78 -37.01 11.74
C LYS A 472 -12.58 -36.23 13.03
N LEU A 473 -11.63 -35.30 13.03
CA LEU A 473 -11.33 -34.45 14.19
C LEU A 473 -12.40 -33.37 14.39
N CYS A 474 -12.92 -32.79 13.30
CA CYS A 474 -13.99 -31.80 13.31
C CYS A 474 -15.35 -32.34 13.80
N GLN A 475 -15.56 -33.66 13.75
CA GLN A 475 -16.75 -34.32 14.30
C GLN A 475 -16.66 -34.58 15.82
N ASN A 476 -15.51 -34.30 16.45
CA ASN A 476 -15.37 -34.40 17.90
C ASN A 476 -15.99 -33.17 18.58
N SER A 477 -17.16 -33.33 19.20
CA SER A 477 -17.83 -32.28 19.97
C SER A 477 -17.00 -31.76 21.15
N SER A 478 -16.02 -32.52 21.62
CA SER A 478 -15.13 -32.14 22.73
C SER A 478 -13.89 -31.35 22.28
N LEU A 479 -13.91 -30.75 21.08
CA LEU A 479 -12.84 -29.87 20.60
C LEU A 479 -12.88 -28.48 21.26
N ASP A 480 -14.09 -28.00 21.60
CA ASP A 480 -14.37 -26.68 22.20
C ASP A 480 -13.66 -25.53 21.46
N ASP A 481 -13.82 -25.48 20.13
CA ASP A 481 -13.12 -24.53 19.29
C ASP A 481 -13.83 -23.17 19.18
N ILE A 482 -13.01 -22.13 19.15
CA ILE A 482 -13.38 -20.74 18.91
C ILE A 482 -13.26 -20.49 17.41
N LEU A 483 -14.36 -20.08 16.79
CA LEU A 483 -14.40 -19.71 15.38
C LEU A 483 -13.86 -18.28 15.17
N PRO A 484 -13.21 -18.00 14.03
CA PRO A 484 -12.71 -16.67 13.71
C PRO A 484 -13.84 -15.65 13.62
N ILE A 485 -13.53 -14.37 13.90
CA ILE A 485 -14.50 -13.28 13.72
C ILE A 485 -14.81 -13.03 12.23
N PHE A 486 -13.86 -13.38 11.37
CA PHE A 486 -13.92 -13.21 9.93
C PHE A 486 -13.08 -14.28 9.22
N ALA A 487 -13.60 -14.88 8.15
CA ALA A 487 -12.80 -15.74 7.27
C ALA A 487 -13.18 -15.55 5.80
N TYR A 488 -12.18 -15.65 4.93
CA TYR A 488 -12.34 -15.41 3.49
C TYR A 488 -11.70 -16.51 2.62
N PRO A 489 -12.31 -16.91 1.50
CA PRO A 489 -11.85 -18.07 0.74
C PRO A 489 -10.62 -17.79 -0.13
N HIS A 490 -9.87 -18.85 -0.48
CA HIS A 490 -8.66 -18.83 -1.32
C HIS A 490 -8.84 -18.29 -2.77
N LYS A 491 -10.04 -17.80 -3.10
CA LYS A 491 -10.38 -17.06 -4.32
C LYS A 491 -10.16 -15.54 -4.17
N LEU A 492 -10.25 -14.99 -2.95
CA LEU A 492 -10.06 -13.56 -2.67
C LEU A 492 -8.59 -13.25 -2.32
N GLY A 493 -8.01 -14.01 -1.40
CA GLY A 493 -6.58 -13.96 -1.04
C GLY A 493 -6.10 -15.34 -0.58
N LYS A 494 -4.81 -15.52 -0.27
CA LYS A 494 -4.19 -16.85 0.02
C LYS A 494 -3.06 -16.80 1.05
N SER A 495 -2.98 -15.72 1.83
CA SER A 495 -2.11 -15.61 2.99
C SER A 495 -2.50 -14.31 3.70
N VAL A 496 -3.35 -14.41 4.72
CA VAL A 496 -3.68 -13.24 5.56
C VAL A 496 -2.41 -12.75 6.26
N THR A 497 -2.13 -11.46 6.12
CA THR A 497 -0.96 -10.84 6.75
C THR A 497 -1.21 -10.55 8.24
N GLY A 498 -2.47 -10.44 8.66
CA GLY A 498 -2.86 -9.80 9.92
C GLY A 498 -2.96 -8.28 9.77
N GLY A 499 -3.20 -7.56 10.87
CA GLY A 499 -3.49 -6.13 10.85
C GLY A 499 -3.57 -5.47 12.23
N TYR A 500 -4.02 -4.22 12.25
CA TYR A 500 -4.13 -3.35 13.44
C TYR A 500 -5.47 -2.61 13.48
N ILE A 501 -6.03 -2.40 14.68
CA ILE A 501 -7.09 -1.40 14.84
C ILE A 501 -6.46 -0.01 14.80
N TYR A 502 -6.88 0.84 13.86
CA TYR A 502 -6.40 2.22 13.80
C TYR A 502 -6.85 2.97 15.06
N ARG A 503 -5.88 3.45 15.83
CA ARG A 503 -6.05 4.30 17.02
C ARG A 503 -5.23 5.60 16.94
N GLY A 504 -4.76 5.92 15.74
CA GLY A 504 -3.98 7.12 15.47
C GLY A 504 -4.77 8.40 15.65
N CYS A 505 -4.05 9.51 15.70
CA CYS A 505 -4.63 10.82 15.95
C CYS A 505 -5.07 11.53 14.66
N GLN A 506 -4.31 11.38 13.57
CA GLN A 506 -4.38 12.25 12.40
C GLN A 506 -5.57 11.98 11.48
N MET A 507 -6.02 10.73 11.37
CA MET A 507 -7.08 10.27 10.45
C MET A 507 -8.33 9.83 11.25
N PRO A 508 -9.15 10.76 11.76
CA PRO A 508 -10.17 10.47 12.77
C PRO A 508 -11.25 9.47 12.30
N ASN A 509 -11.56 9.41 11.01
CA ASN A 509 -12.57 8.50 10.46
C ASN A 509 -12.16 7.02 10.52
N LEU A 510 -10.85 6.75 10.57
CA LEU A 510 -10.32 5.38 10.63
C LEU A 510 -10.41 4.78 12.05
N ASN A 511 -10.68 5.57 13.10
CA ASN A 511 -10.70 5.10 14.48
C ASN A 511 -11.64 3.88 14.66
N GLY A 512 -11.09 2.77 15.13
CA GLY A 512 -11.84 1.54 15.37
C GLY A 512 -12.00 0.62 14.15
N LEU A 513 -11.46 0.97 12.98
CA LEU A 513 -11.29 0.02 11.87
C LEU A 513 -10.10 -0.90 12.15
N TYR A 514 -10.31 -2.22 12.18
CA TYR A 514 -9.23 -3.20 12.05
C TYR A 514 -8.80 -3.27 10.59
N ILE A 515 -7.68 -2.63 10.24
CA ILE A 515 -7.13 -2.61 8.89
C ILE A 515 -6.08 -3.71 8.76
N PHE A 516 -6.25 -4.57 7.76
CA PHE A 516 -5.44 -5.76 7.52
C PHE A 516 -5.26 -5.99 6.01
N GLY A 517 -4.45 -6.98 5.64
CA GLY A 517 -4.19 -7.28 4.24
C GLY A 517 -3.87 -8.75 3.97
N ASP A 518 -3.65 -9.06 2.70
CA ASP A 518 -3.31 -10.40 2.21
C ASP A 518 -2.06 -10.37 1.33
N PHE A 519 -1.04 -11.13 1.72
CA PHE A 519 0.29 -11.15 1.09
C PHE A 519 0.27 -11.65 -0.37
N MET A 520 -0.61 -12.60 -0.71
CA MET A 520 -0.60 -13.26 -2.02
C MET A 520 -1.44 -12.55 -3.10
N SER A 521 -2.52 -11.88 -2.70
CA SER A 521 -3.35 -11.04 -3.56
C SER A 521 -2.92 -9.58 -3.56
N GLY A 522 -2.34 -9.10 -2.45
CA GLY A 522 -2.04 -7.69 -2.21
C GLY A 522 -3.26 -6.84 -1.89
N ARG A 523 -4.35 -7.45 -1.40
CA ARG A 523 -5.58 -6.73 -1.04
C ARG A 523 -5.44 -6.10 0.34
N LEU A 524 -5.95 -4.87 0.48
CA LEU A 524 -6.18 -4.21 1.75
C LEU A 524 -7.67 -4.29 2.10
N MET A 525 -7.98 -4.50 3.38
CA MET A 525 -9.32 -4.80 3.85
C MET A 525 -9.52 -4.20 5.25
N SER A 526 -10.76 -3.99 5.66
CA SER A 526 -11.07 -3.59 7.03
C SER A 526 -12.28 -4.31 7.62
N LEU A 527 -12.24 -4.47 8.95
CA LEU A 527 -13.38 -4.90 9.77
C LEU A 527 -13.75 -3.80 10.75
N LYS A 528 -15.07 -3.53 10.91
CA LYS A 528 -15.61 -2.59 11.90
C LYS A 528 -16.60 -3.29 12.81
N GLU A 529 -16.34 -3.28 14.11
CA GLU A 529 -17.23 -3.86 15.13
C GLU A 529 -18.52 -3.03 15.23
N ASN A 530 -19.67 -3.66 15.00
CA ASN A 530 -20.96 -3.13 15.42
C ASN A 530 -21.04 -3.21 16.94
N VAL A 531 -20.76 -2.07 17.58
CA VAL A 531 -20.76 -1.85 19.04
C VAL A 531 -21.96 -2.45 19.79
N THR A 532 -23.12 -2.52 19.13
CA THR A 532 -24.38 -2.99 19.71
C THR A 532 -24.54 -4.51 19.58
N THR A 533 -24.38 -5.07 18.37
CA THR A 533 -24.60 -6.51 18.13
C THR A 533 -23.38 -7.35 18.51
N GLY A 534 -22.16 -6.83 18.31
CA GLY A 534 -20.89 -7.57 18.41
C GLY A 534 -20.45 -8.20 17.10
N GLU A 535 -21.20 -8.00 16.01
CA GLU A 535 -20.85 -8.47 14.67
C GLU A 535 -19.78 -7.56 14.05
N TRP A 536 -18.98 -8.11 13.13
CA TRP A 536 -17.99 -7.36 12.37
C TRP A 536 -18.48 -7.10 10.95
N ASN A 537 -18.57 -5.83 10.56
CA ASN A 537 -18.85 -5.41 9.19
C ASN A 537 -17.55 -5.42 8.38
N TYR A 538 -17.61 -5.85 7.12
CA TYR A 538 -16.45 -5.93 6.21
C TYR A 538 -16.52 -4.86 5.12
N ASN A 539 -15.39 -4.20 4.88
CA ASN A 539 -15.19 -3.29 3.76
C ASN A 539 -13.85 -3.60 3.08
N GLU A 540 -13.83 -3.57 1.74
CA GLU A 540 -12.60 -3.55 0.95
C GLU A 540 -11.92 -2.17 1.09
N ILE A 541 -10.58 -2.11 0.98
CA ILE A 541 -9.83 -0.85 0.87
C ILE A 541 -9.18 -0.76 -0.51
N CYS A 542 -9.49 0.30 -1.23
CA CYS A 542 -8.98 0.62 -2.55
C CYS A 542 -8.00 1.80 -2.49
N MET A 543 -7.14 1.91 -3.50
CA MET A 543 -6.36 3.12 -3.68
C MET A 543 -7.21 4.18 -4.36
N GLY A 544 -7.26 5.37 -3.76
CA GLY A 544 -8.02 6.48 -4.32
C GLY A 544 -7.58 6.88 -5.74
N THR A 545 -8.52 7.37 -6.52
CA THR A 545 -8.24 7.87 -7.89
C THR A 545 -7.15 8.95 -7.93
N ASP A 546 -6.62 9.25 -9.12
CA ASP A 546 -5.69 10.38 -9.32
C ASP A 546 -6.28 11.75 -8.97
N GLN A 547 -7.60 11.85 -8.72
CA GLN A 547 -8.25 13.03 -8.15
C GLN A 547 -8.26 12.96 -6.62
N VAL A 548 -8.74 11.84 -6.05
CA VAL A 548 -8.83 11.63 -4.59
C VAL A 548 -7.47 11.67 -3.90
N CYS A 549 -6.39 11.22 -4.56
CA CYS A 549 -5.03 11.30 -4.03
C CYS A 549 -4.21 12.49 -4.56
N ARG A 550 -4.82 13.53 -5.15
CA ARG A 550 -4.12 14.73 -5.67
C ARG A 550 -3.65 15.68 -4.55
N PHE A 551 -2.79 15.17 -3.67
CA PHE A 551 -2.24 15.89 -2.53
C PHE A 551 -0.69 15.84 -2.53
N PRO A 552 0.00 16.84 -1.96
CA PRO A 552 1.45 16.81 -1.81
C PRO A 552 1.93 15.56 -1.06
N LYS A 553 2.91 14.87 -1.64
CA LYS A 553 3.53 13.62 -1.13
C LYS A 553 2.65 12.36 -1.12
N LEU A 554 1.40 12.42 -1.58
CA LEU A 554 0.55 11.22 -1.65
C LEU A 554 0.72 10.44 -2.97
N ILE A 555 0.55 9.13 -2.85
CA ILE A 555 0.54 8.15 -3.95
C ILE A 555 -0.68 7.23 -3.81
N ASN A 556 -1.06 6.59 -4.93
CA ASN A 556 -2.17 5.63 -5.02
C ASN A 556 -1.74 4.27 -5.59
N SER A 557 -0.51 3.87 -5.31
CA SER A 557 0.07 2.59 -5.73
C SER A 557 1.09 2.09 -4.71
N TYR A 558 1.14 0.76 -4.53
CA TYR A 558 2.08 0.07 -3.64
C TYR A 558 2.49 -1.27 -4.24
N PHE A 559 3.61 -1.82 -3.78
CA PHE A 559 4.01 -3.15 -4.21
C PHE A 559 3.11 -4.24 -3.61
N LYS A 560 2.72 -5.20 -4.45
CA LYS A 560 1.69 -6.20 -4.17
C LYS A 560 1.90 -7.03 -2.90
N TYR A 561 3.11 -7.48 -2.60
CA TYR A 561 3.32 -8.47 -1.53
C TYR A 561 3.35 -7.79 -0.16
N ILE A 562 2.20 -7.69 0.51
CA ILE A 562 2.05 -7.08 1.85
C ILE A 562 2.64 -8.04 2.90
N ILE A 563 3.87 -7.77 3.35
CA ILE A 563 4.63 -8.62 4.27
C ILE A 563 4.13 -8.45 5.71
N SER A 564 3.80 -7.23 6.13
CA SER A 564 3.54 -6.94 7.55
C SER A 564 2.82 -5.61 7.75
N PHE A 565 2.31 -5.38 8.95
CA PHE A 565 1.71 -4.13 9.40
C PHE A 565 2.41 -3.61 10.66
N ALA A 566 2.31 -2.31 10.91
CA ALA A 566 2.84 -1.66 12.10
C ALA A 566 2.02 -0.41 12.47
N GLU A 567 2.17 0.03 13.71
CA GLU A 567 1.79 1.36 14.16
C GLU A 567 3.04 2.16 14.57
N ASP A 568 2.97 3.49 14.50
CA ASP A 568 3.95 4.35 15.18
C ASP A 568 3.54 4.63 16.63
N GLU A 569 4.39 5.36 17.35
CA GLU A 569 4.16 5.77 18.73
C GLU A 569 2.87 6.61 18.89
N ALA A 570 2.47 7.37 17.85
CA ALA A 570 1.22 8.13 17.82
C ALA A 570 -0.01 7.31 17.39
N GLY A 571 0.13 6.00 17.13
CA GLY A 571 -0.94 5.09 16.71
C GLY A 571 -1.28 5.16 15.22
N GLU A 572 -0.49 5.87 14.42
CA GLU A 572 -0.68 5.96 12.97
C GLU A 572 -0.30 4.64 12.31
N LEU A 573 -1.11 4.15 11.36
CA LEU A 573 -0.89 2.83 10.76
C LEU A 573 -0.03 2.87 9.48
N TYR A 574 0.79 1.83 9.37
CA TYR A 574 1.74 1.56 8.31
C TYR A 574 1.60 0.11 7.84
N PHE A 575 1.92 -0.14 6.58
CA PHE A 575 2.20 -1.50 6.11
C PHE A 575 3.52 -1.57 5.35
N LEU A 576 4.10 -2.75 5.38
CA LEU A 576 5.40 -3.09 4.84
C LEU A 576 5.16 -4.06 3.68
N SER A 577 5.59 -3.71 2.46
CA SER A 577 5.39 -4.55 1.28
C SER A 577 6.63 -4.59 0.39
N THR A 578 6.64 -5.47 -0.62
CA THR A 578 7.78 -5.64 -1.53
C THR A 578 7.35 -5.97 -2.95
N GLY A 579 8.15 -5.55 -3.92
CA GLY A 579 8.03 -6.02 -5.31
C GLY A 579 8.55 -7.45 -5.51
N VAL A 580 9.41 -7.94 -4.60
CA VAL A 580 10.03 -9.28 -4.66
C VAL A 580 10.14 -9.87 -3.24
N PRO A 581 9.41 -10.93 -2.89
CA PRO A 581 9.40 -11.51 -1.55
C PRO A 581 10.57 -12.47 -1.33
N SER A 582 11.79 -11.92 -1.24
CA SER A 582 13.04 -12.64 -0.99
C SER A 582 13.90 -11.87 0.00
N ALA A 583 14.46 -12.56 1.01
CA ALA A 583 15.30 -11.99 2.07
C ALA A 583 16.53 -11.19 1.55
N THR A 584 16.90 -11.38 0.28
CA THR A 584 18.05 -10.70 -0.34
C THR A 584 17.69 -9.50 -1.22
N ALA A 585 16.45 -9.41 -1.69
CA ALA A 585 16.03 -8.44 -2.70
C ALA A 585 15.67 -7.09 -2.07
N ARG A 586 16.31 -6.01 -2.54
CA ARG A 586 16.07 -4.61 -2.07
C ARG A 586 14.81 -3.98 -2.68
N ALA A 587 13.72 -4.73 -2.71
CA ALA A 587 12.44 -4.34 -3.31
C ALA A 587 11.38 -3.94 -2.25
N GLY A 588 11.73 -3.91 -0.97
CA GLY A 588 10.85 -3.58 0.14
C GLY A 588 10.66 -2.07 0.37
N VAL A 589 9.43 -1.70 0.71
CA VAL A 589 8.97 -0.33 0.99
C VAL A 589 8.01 -0.35 2.20
N ILE A 590 7.95 0.76 2.93
CA ILE A 590 6.96 1.01 3.98
C ILE A 590 6.09 2.19 3.56
N TYR A 591 4.78 2.01 3.67
CA TYR A 591 3.76 2.99 3.36
C TYR A 591 2.96 3.35 4.61
N LYS A 592 2.78 4.65 4.87
CA LYS A 592 1.77 5.15 5.81
C LYS A 592 0.40 5.15 5.13
N ILE A 593 -0.63 4.74 5.84
CA ILE A 593 -2.03 4.87 5.41
C ILE A 593 -2.54 6.29 5.69
N VAL A 594 -3.18 6.92 4.71
CA VAL A 594 -3.69 8.29 4.77
C VAL A 594 -5.15 8.34 4.30
N ASP A 595 -6.01 8.96 5.11
CA ASP A 595 -7.35 9.35 4.74
C ASP A 595 -7.30 10.75 4.08
N PRO A 596 -7.63 10.89 2.77
CA PRO A 596 -7.70 12.20 2.11
C PRO A 596 -8.98 12.97 2.47
N SER A 597 -9.96 12.35 3.14
CA SER A 597 -11.25 12.98 3.41
C SER A 597 -11.22 14.02 4.52
N ARG A 598 -10.45 13.72 5.58
CA ARG A 598 -10.49 14.48 6.82
C ARG A 598 -9.20 14.32 7.62
N ARG A 599 -8.67 15.44 8.10
CA ARG A 599 -7.60 15.44 9.11
C ARG A 599 -8.16 15.74 10.50
N ALA A 600 -7.35 15.44 11.50
CA ALA A 600 -7.45 16.09 12.80
C ALA A 600 -7.22 17.61 12.70
N ALA A 601 -7.96 18.37 13.52
CA ALA A 601 -7.82 19.82 13.64
C ALA A 601 -6.36 20.26 13.94
N PRO A 602 -5.93 21.45 13.49
CA PRO A 602 -4.60 21.96 13.75
C PRO A 602 -4.20 21.90 15.22
N GLY A 603 -2.94 21.58 15.45
CA GLY A 603 -2.37 21.37 16.79
C GLY A 603 -2.88 20.15 17.58
N LYS A 604 -3.95 19.44 17.17
CA LYS A 604 -4.52 18.32 17.94
C LYS A 604 -3.53 17.16 18.08
N CYS A 605 -2.83 16.86 16.99
CA CYS A 605 -1.84 15.79 16.90
C CYS A 605 -0.40 16.33 16.85
N ASN A 606 -0.13 17.43 17.58
CA ASN A 606 1.18 18.09 17.56
C ASN A 606 2.21 17.34 18.41
N VAL A 607 2.76 16.28 17.82
CA VAL A 607 3.89 15.54 18.36
C VAL A 607 5.14 16.42 18.38
N LYS A 608 5.80 16.51 19.54
CA LYS A 608 7.12 17.14 19.71
C LYS A 608 8.13 16.06 20.12
N PRO A 609 8.85 15.43 19.17
CA PRO A 609 9.74 14.31 19.46
C PRO A 609 10.90 14.70 20.39
N SER A 610 11.18 13.85 21.38
CA SER A 610 12.33 13.97 22.27
C SER A 610 13.66 13.83 21.51
N HIS A 611 14.67 14.59 21.92
CA HIS A 611 15.96 14.65 21.22
C HIS A 611 16.74 13.33 21.30
N VAL A 612 16.94 12.70 20.14
CA VAL A 612 17.76 11.48 19.98
C VAL A 612 19.25 11.83 19.88
N LYS A 613 20.08 11.26 20.75
CA LYS A 613 21.55 11.28 20.59
C LYS A 613 21.93 10.33 19.45
N ILE A 614 22.61 10.81 18.42
CA ILE A 614 22.93 10.04 17.20
C ILE A 614 24.44 9.78 17.11
N LYS A 615 24.85 8.55 16.78
CA LYS A 615 26.23 8.24 16.36
C LYS A 615 26.25 7.58 14.98
N GLY A 616 27.01 8.15 14.07
CA GLY A 616 27.06 7.75 12.67
C GLY A 616 26.63 8.88 11.76
N LYS A 617 26.24 8.55 10.52
CA LYS A 617 25.69 9.48 9.54
C LYS A 617 24.19 9.30 9.43
N LEU A 618 23.48 10.39 9.17
CA LEU A 618 22.09 10.34 8.75
C LEU A 618 21.98 10.12 7.24
N ILE A 619 21.07 9.26 6.86
CA ILE A 619 20.64 9.02 5.48
C ILE A 619 19.21 9.56 5.40
N HIS A 620 19.06 10.74 4.81
CA HIS A 620 17.74 11.34 4.61
C HIS A 620 16.89 10.47 3.67
N PHE A 621 15.62 10.30 4.01
CA PHE A 621 14.68 9.59 3.16
C PHE A 621 14.27 10.46 1.97
N TYR A 622 14.27 9.86 0.79
CA TYR A 622 13.68 10.40 -0.43
C TYR A 622 12.79 9.32 -1.03
N PRO A 623 11.49 9.61 -1.29
CA PRO A 623 10.61 8.65 -1.94
C PRO A 623 11.04 8.39 -3.39
N LYS A 624 10.58 7.26 -3.94
CA LYS A 624 10.88 6.80 -5.30
C LYS A 624 9.66 6.76 -6.20
N GLU A 625 8.47 6.57 -5.62
CA GLU A 625 7.22 6.60 -6.37
C GLU A 625 6.86 8.01 -6.81
N GLU A 626 6.22 8.15 -7.98
CA GLU A 626 5.77 9.45 -8.50
C GLU A 626 4.50 9.92 -7.78
N PHE A 627 4.58 11.04 -7.06
CA PHE A 627 3.43 11.66 -6.41
C PHE A 627 2.30 11.94 -7.40
N VAL A 628 1.06 11.66 -7.01
CA VAL A 628 -0.13 11.81 -7.87
C VAL A 628 -0.28 13.24 -8.41
N ILE A 629 0.06 14.26 -7.59
CA ILE A 629 0.05 15.67 -8.01
C ILE A 629 1.01 15.98 -9.18
N ASN A 630 2.12 15.23 -9.31
CA ASN A 630 3.10 15.40 -10.39
C ASN A 630 2.68 14.71 -11.70
N LYS A 631 1.79 13.70 -11.62
CA LYS A 631 1.29 12.99 -12.81
C LYS A 631 0.60 13.98 -13.74
N LYS A 632 1.01 13.97 -15.01
CA LYS A 632 0.36 14.79 -16.04
C LYS A 632 -1.10 14.36 -16.19
N PRO A 633 -2.06 15.29 -16.31
CA PRO A 633 -3.46 14.95 -16.55
C PRO A 633 -3.58 14.02 -17.76
N THR A 634 -4.12 12.82 -17.54
CA THR A 634 -4.32 11.84 -18.61
C THR A 634 -5.48 12.31 -19.47
N THR A 635 -5.19 13.11 -20.50
CA THR A 635 -6.16 13.52 -21.50
C THR A 635 -6.55 12.30 -22.35
N THR A 636 -7.51 11.52 -21.85
CA THR A 636 -8.08 10.36 -22.55
C THR A 636 -8.56 10.78 -23.93
N ALA A 637 -7.85 10.34 -24.97
CA ALA A 637 -8.17 10.71 -26.33
C ALA A 637 -9.53 10.11 -26.72
N VAL A 638 -10.54 10.98 -26.84
CA VAL A 638 -11.88 10.59 -27.30
C VAL A 638 -11.76 9.80 -28.60
N PRO A 639 -12.31 8.58 -28.70
CA PRO A 639 -12.21 7.78 -29.91
C PRO A 639 -12.97 8.46 -31.06
N THR A 640 -12.25 9.12 -31.98
CA THR A 640 -12.85 9.80 -33.13
C THR A 640 -13.46 8.78 -34.09
N THR A 641 -14.76 8.53 -33.94
CA THR A 641 -15.53 7.58 -34.76
C THR A 641 -15.46 8.00 -36.22
N THR A 642 -14.68 7.28 -37.03
CA THR A 642 -14.43 7.62 -38.43
C THR A 642 -15.59 7.16 -39.31
N THR A 643 -16.65 7.97 -39.36
CA THR A 643 -17.84 7.71 -40.17
C THR A 643 -17.47 7.54 -41.64
N ARG A 644 -17.67 6.32 -42.16
CA ARG A 644 -17.20 5.86 -43.47
C ARG A 644 -18.00 6.51 -44.62
N LYS A 645 -17.64 7.74 -45.02
CA LYS A 645 -18.24 8.40 -46.18
C LYS A 645 -17.85 7.70 -47.49
N THR A 646 -18.85 7.21 -48.20
CA THR A 646 -18.74 6.66 -49.56
C THR A 646 -18.42 7.77 -50.56
N THR A 647 -17.38 7.60 -51.37
CA THR A 647 -16.97 8.59 -52.39
C THR A 647 -17.18 8.05 -53.79
N THR A 648 -18.33 8.39 -54.41
CA THR A 648 -18.54 8.23 -55.85
C THR A 648 -17.95 9.41 -56.63
N THR A 649 -17.63 9.21 -57.90
CA THR A 649 -16.75 10.09 -58.69
C THR A 649 -17.48 10.99 -59.69
N LYS A 650 -17.01 12.24 -59.84
CA LYS A 650 -16.98 13.00 -61.11
C LYS A 650 -16.04 14.21 -61.04
N LYS A 651 -15.68 14.77 -62.21
CA LYS A 651 -14.66 15.82 -62.42
C LYS A 651 -15.30 17.15 -62.85
N THR A 652 -14.67 18.29 -62.51
CA THR A 652 -14.73 19.58 -63.23
C THR A 652 -13.47 20.45 -62.88
N PRO A 653 -13.15 21.57 -63.59
CA PRO A 653 -11.76 21.91 -63.91
C PRO A 653 -11.19 23.20 -63.24
N THR A 654 -10.06 23.68 -63.78
CA THR A 654 -9.12 24.67 -63.23
C THR A 654 -9.41 26.15 -63.59
N ARG A 655 -8.85 27.09 -62.80
CA ARG A 655 -8.61 28.49 -63.21
C ARG A 655 -7.32 29.06 -62.54
N LYS A 656 -6.78 30.16 -63.07
CA LYS A 656 -5.42 30.69 -62.77
C LYS A 656 -5.37 31.77 -61.67
N LYS A 657 -4.16 32.04 -61.18
CA LYS A 657 -3.77 33.06 -60.17
C LYS A 657 -3.77 34.51 -60.71
N PRO A 658 -3.86 35.54 -59.85
CA PRO A 658 -3.32 36.88 -60.08
C PRO A 658 -1.82 37.00 -59.68
N ILE A 659 -1.19 38.13 -60.02
CA ILE A 659 0.20 38.51 -59.69
C ILE A 659 0.20 39.97 -59.21
N ILE A 660 1.03 40.33 -58.21
CA ILE A 660 1.29 41.72 -57.78
C ILE A 660 2.82 41.90 -57.62
N ILE A 661 3.31 43.13 -57.80
CA ILE A 661 4.70 43.49 -58.14
C ILE A 661 5.48 44.06 -56.92
N ILE A 662 6.80 43.93 -56.95
CA ILE A 662 7.78 44.25 -55.88
C ILE A 662 8.27 45.71 -55.97
N LYS A 663 8.65 46.31 -54.82
CA LYS A 663 9.72 47.34 -54.75
C LYS A 663 10.75 47.01 -53.63
N PRO A 664 12.04 47.39 -53.78
CA PRO A 664 13.14 46.94 -52.93
C PRO A 664 13.63 48.00 -51.91
N PRO A 665 14.61 47.65 -51.06
CA PRO A 665 15.83 48.46 -50.97
C PRO A 665 17.13 47.65 -51.14
N ILE A 666 18.25 48.38 -51.28
CA ILE A 666 19.60 47.90 -51.64
C ILE A 666 20.55 47.96 -50.43
N PRO A 667 21.63 47.14 -50.36
CA PRO A 667 22.33 46.87 -49.08
C PRO A 667 23.58 47.74 -48.83
N THR A 668 23.98 47.81 -47.55
CA THR A 668 25.34 48.21 -47.14
C THR A 668 25.85 47.38 -45.96
N ARG A 669 27.15 47.50 -45.67
CA ARG A 669 27.99 46.66 -44.78
C ARG A 669 28.89 47.58 -43.94
N GLN A 670 29.64 47.02 -42.97
CA GLN A 670 30.77 47.60 -42.20
C GLN A 670 30.43 48.03 -40.73
N THR A 671 31.30 47.94 -39.70
CA THR A 671 32.65 47.31 -39.55
C THR A 671 33.10 47.08 -38.08
N LEU A 672 33.93 46.04 -37.87
CA LEU A 672 35.14 45.92 -37.00
C LEU A 672 35.20 46.47 -35.53
N ARG A 673 35.57 45.56 -34.61
CA ARG A 673 36.94 45.39 -34.04
C ARG A 673 37.13 43.90 -33.68
N LYS A 674 38.21 43.18 -34.07
CA LYS A 674 39.60 43.15 -33.53
C LYS A 674 39.64 42.74 -32.04
N THR A 675 40.43 41.75 -31.60
CA THR A 675 41.77 41.32 -32.07
C THR A 675 42.04 39.79 -32.07
N THR A 676 43.08 39.41 -32.83
CA THR A 676 43.83 38.13 -32.88
C THR A 676 44.75 37.93 -31.64
N PRO A 677 45.46 36.78 -31.42
CA PRO A 677 46.04 35.79 -32.36
C PRO A 677 45.59 34.31 -32.05
N THR A 678 46.24 33.17 -32.39
CA THR A 678 47.61 32.85 -32.87
C THR A 678 47.69 31.50 -33.66
N THR A 679 48.91 31.17 -34.10
CA THR A 679 49.50 29.90 -34.64
C THR A 679 49.35 28.65 -33.75
N ALA A 680 49.59 27.39 -34.17
CA ALA A 680 49.80 26.67 -35.47
C ALA A 680 49.81 25.13 -35.15
N ALA A 681 50.01 24.12 -36.03
CA ALA A 681 50.51 24.07 -37.41
C ALA A 681 49.94 22.87 -38.23
N ALA A 682 50.46 22.71 -39.45
CA ALA A 682 50.26 21.68 -40.50
C ALA A 682 50.28 20.20 -40.02
N THR A 683 49.85 19.16 -40.78
CA THR A 683 50.20 18.88 -42.19
C THR A 683 49.21 17.96 -42.94
N THR A 684 48.94 18.31 -44.20
CA THR A 684 48.83 17.56 -45.49
C THR A 684 49.03 16.01 -45.49
N THR A 685 48.57 15.16 -46.45
CA THR A 685 48.28 15.28 -47.91
C THR A 685 47.47 14.07 -48.48
N THR A 686 46.90 14.18 -49.72
CA THR A 686 46.53 13.10 -50.73
C THR A 686 45.62 11.92 -50.31
N SER A 687 44.55 11.51 -51.03
CA SER A 687 44.40 10.93 -52.41
C SER A 687 45.02 9.51 -52.58
N THR A 688 44.56 8.57 -53.43
CA THR A 688 43.81 8.66 -54.71
C THR A 688 42.97 7.37 -55.05
N THR A 689 42.54 7.18 -56.30
CA THR A 689 41.36 6.42 -56.80
C THR A 689 41.55 4.98 -57.37
N THR A 690 40.43 4.24 -57.50
CA THR A 690 40.00 3.30 -58.61
C THR A 690 40.63 1.92 -58.91
N ARG A 691 39.94 0.83 -58.48
CA ARG A 691 39.14 -0.15 -59.29
C ARG A 691 39.58 -0.57 -60.73
N LYS A 692 39.85 -1.89 -60.99
CA LYS A 692 39.21 -2.77 -62.05
C LYS A 692 39.80 -4.22 -62.26
N THR A 693 38.93 -5.26 -62.24
CA THR A 693 38.89 -6.51 -63.08
C THR A 693 40.09 -7.53 -63.10
N ARG A 694 40.00 -8.83 -63.47
CA ARG A 694 38.97 -9.73 -64.10
C ARG A 694 39.08 -11.25 -63.62
N PRO A 695 38.66 -12.37 -64.29
CA PRO A 695 38.08 -13.60 -63.65
C PRO A 695 38.89 -14.91 -63.97
N PRO A 696 38.41 -16.21 -64.03
CA PRO A 696 37.07 -16.88 -64.01
C PRO A 696 36.94 -18.03 -62.92
N THR A 697 36.27 -19.22 -62.99
CA THR A 697 35.64 -20.05 -64.07
C THR A 697 34.64 -21.15 -63.57
N THR A 698 33.57 -21.42 -64.36
CA THR A 698 32.83 -22.69 -64.65
C THR A 698 32.11 -23.63 -63.63
N THR A 699 31.02 -24.21 -64.17
CA THR A 699 30.37 -25.55 -63.93
C THR A 699 29.15 -25.72 -63.01
N THR A 700 28.39 -26.79 -63.24
CA THR A 700 26.92 -26.87 -63.00
C THR A 700 26.41 -28.30 -62.73
N THR A 701 25.28 -28.41 -61.98
CA THR A 701 24.27 -29.51 -61.95
C THR A 701 24.67 -30.99 -61.77
N ARG A 702 23.98 -31.66 -60.83
CA ARG A 702 23.26 -32.93 -61.15
C ARG A 702 22.07 -33.22 -60.20
N LYS A 703 21.06 -33.95 -60.70
CA LYS A 703 19.99 -34.67 -59.97
C LYS A 703 20.05 -36.16 -60.35
N THR A 704 19.49 -37.08 -59.56
CA THR A 704 18.36 -38.00 -59.95
C THR A 704 18.03 -39.08 -58.89
N THR A 705 16.81 -38.99 -58.35
CA THR A 705 15.67 -39.94 -58.41
C THR A 705 15.84 -41.48 -58.58
N LEU A 706 14.81 -42.21 -58.06
CA LEU A 706 14.29 -43.57 -58.40
C LEU A 706 14.92 -44.80 -57.67
N GLN A 707 14.28 -45.98 -57.47
CA GLN A 707 12.85 -46.40 -57.27
C GLN A 707 12.75 -47.95 -57.17
N THR A 708 12.07 -48.56 -56.16
CA THR A 708 11.62 -49.99 -56.26
C THR A 708 10.50 -50.46 -55.28
N THR A 709 9.44 -51.04 -55.85
CA THR A 709 8.61 -52.22 -55.45
C THR A 709 8.27 -52.63 -53.98
N ARG A 710 7.00 -52.42 -53.59
CA ARG A 710 5.89 -53.44 -53.51
C ARG A 710 6.04 -54.75 -52.67
N LYS A 711 5.30 -54.86 -51.55
CA LYS A 711 4.34 -55.97 -51.24
C LYS A 711 3.43 -55.74 -50.01
N THR A 712 2.56 -56.71 -49.68
CA THR A 712 1.27 -56.55 -48.98
C THR A 712 1.09 -57.43 -47.72
N THR A 713 0.29 -56.97 -46.75
CA THR A 713 -0.55 -57.84 -45.87
C THR A 713 -1.76 -57.07 -45.29
N THR A 714 -2.82 -57.75 -44.82
CA THR A 714 -4.14 -57.16 -44.55
C THR A 714 -4.96 -57.84 -43.41
N ARG A 715 -5.73 -57.03 -42.65
CA ARG A 715 -6.96 -57.39 -41.88
C ARG A 715 -7.64 -56.07 -41.44
N LYS A 716 -8.87 -55.72 -41.86
CA LYS A 716 -10.22 -56.08 -41.32
C LYS A 716 -10.36 -55.84 -39.80
N THR A 717 -11.41 -55.18 -39.27
CA THR A 717 -12.81 -55.00 -39.78
C THR A 717 -13.49 -53.68 -39.29
N THR A 718 -14.78 -53.49 -39.57
CA THR A 718 -15.57 -52.21 -39.55
C THR A 718 -16.65 -52.12 -38.42
N PRO A 719 -17.41 -50.99 -38.26
CA PRO A 719 -18.16 -50.62 -37.03
C PRO A 719 -19.68 -50.99 -37.04
N PRO A 720 -20.47 -50.53 -36.05
CA PRO A 720 -21.49 -49.48 -36.33
C PRO A 720 -21.69 -48.45 -35.17
N THR A 721 -22.80 -47.69 -35.11
CA THR A 721 -22.97 -46.35 -35.75
C THR A 721 -24.29 -45.64 -35.31
N THR A 722 -24.23 -44.41 -34.75
CA THR A 722 -25.36 -43.47 -34.46
C THR A 722 -26.44 -43.97 -33.46
N THR A 723 -27.47 -43.23 -32.97
CA THR A 723 -28.18 -42.00 -33.43
C THR A 723 -28.87 -41.20 -32.28
N LEU A 724 -29.67 -40.16 -32.61
CA LEU A 724 -30.32 -39.16 -31.73
C LEU A 724 -31.84 -39.41 -31.45
N LYS A 725 -32.40 -38.61 -30.52
CA LYS A 725 -33.85 -38.31 -30.25
C LYS A 725 -34.64 -39.29 -29.35
N ALA A 726 -35.76 -38.93 -28.71
CA ALA A 726 -36.24 -37.68 -28.06
C ALA A 726 -37.66 -37.88 -27.43
N THR A 727 -37.99 -37.19 -26.31
CA THR A 727 -39.36 -36.99 -25.75
C THR A 727 -40.07 -38.29 -25.24
N THR A 728 -41.15 -38.33 -24.42
CA THR A 728 -42.21 -37.36 -24.02
C THR A 728 -42.91 -37.71 -22.67
N THR A 729 -43.64 -36.72 -22.09
CA THR A 729 -44.87 -36.80 -21.23
C THR A 729 -44.92 -37.40 -19.81
N ILE A 730 -45.11 -36.50 -18.83
CA ILE A 730 -46.30 -36.31 -17.94
C ILE A 730 -46.90 -37.50 -17.16
N LYS A 731 -47.03 -37.32 -15.83
CA LYS A 731 -48.31 -37.52 -15.12
C LYS A 731 -48.47 -36.58 -13.91
N THR A 732 -49.69 -36.05 -13.74
CA THR A 732 -50.10 -35.10 -12.68
C THR A 732 -51.14 -35.72 -11.75
N THR A 733 -51.22 -35.24 -10.52
CA THR A 733 -52.41 -35.30 -9.64
C THR A 733 -52.48 -34.05 -8.77
N SER A 734 -53.68 -33.47 -8.60
CA SER A 734 -53.92 -32.23 -7.86
C SER A 734 -55.31 -32.25 -7.20
N ALA A 735 -55.41 -31.88 -5.92
CA ALA A 735 -56.66 -31.62 -5.18
C ALA A 735 -56.36 -30.95 -3.80
N THR A 736 -57.21 -30.15 -3.14
CA THR A 736 -58.38 -29.32 -3.55
C THR A 736 -58.70 -28.26 -2.44
N ILE A 737 -58.52 -26.97 -2.75
CA ILE A 737 -59.43 -25.82 -2.47
C ILE A 737 -60.00 -25.56 -1.02
N LYS A 738 -59.42 -24.52 -0.35
CA LYS A 738 -60.06 -23.28 0.22
C LYS A 738 -61.00 -23.32 1.48
N PRO A 739 -61.45 -22.17 2.05
CA PRO A 739 -60.75 -20.90 2.40
C PRO A 739 -61.20 -20.20 3.73
N THR A 740 -60.45 -19.20 4.22
CA THR A 740 -61.00 -18.11 5.07
C THR A 740 -60.28 -16.75 4.85
N THR A 741 -60.99 -15.63 5.03
CA THR A 741 -60.63 -14.21 4.77
C THR A 741 -59.54 -13.64 5.72
N VAL A 742 -58.58 -12.76 5.36
CA VAL A 742 -58.56 -11.45 4.63
C VAL A 742 -59.30 -10.34 5.43
N PRO A 743 -58.77 -9.10 5.68
CA PRO A 743 -57.83 -8.31 4.86
C PRO A 743 -56.58 -7.66 5.54
N THR A 744 -55.47 -7.73 4.81
CA THR A 744 -54.56 -6.66 4.35
C THR A 744 -54.59 -5.23 4.95
N THR A 745 -53.40 -4.71 5.28
CA THR A 745 -52.98 -3.31 5.02
C THR A 745 -51.61 -3.34 4.30
N VAL A 746 -51.35 -2.43 3.36
CA VAL A 746 -50.14 -2.42 2.50
C VAL A 746 -49.16 -1.32 2.92
N GLN A 747 -47.86 -1.65 2.98
CA GLN A 747 -46.77 -0.71 2.73
C GLN A 747 -45.79 -1.31 1.72
N MET A 748 -45.23 -0.48 0.85
CA MET A 748 -44.42 -0.92 -0.29
C MET A 748 -42.95 -1.11 0.10
N ALA A 749 -42.37 -2.26 -0.26
CA ALA A 749 -40.94 -2.51 -0.17
C ALA A 749 -40.25 -2.12 -1.48
N THR A 750 -39.41 -1.08 -1.44
CA THR A 750 -38.64 -0.62 -2.60
C THR A 750 -37.46 -1.57 -2.86
N THR A 751 -37.47 -2.29 -3.98
CA THR A 751 -36.40 -3.24 -4.33
C THR A 751 -35.19 -2.54 -4.93
N THR A 752 -34.06 -2.54 -4.22
CA THR A 752 -32.75 -2.17 -4.78
C THR A 752 -32.04 -3.39 -5.43
N PRO A 753 -31.16 -3.19 -6.42
CA PRO A 753 -30.52 -4.30 -7.15
C PRO A 753 -29.37 -4.93 -6.36
N THR A 754 -29.27 -6.27 -6.36
CA THR A 754 -28.21 -6.99 -5.63
C THR A 754 -26.89 -7.03 -6.40
N GLY A 755 -25.86 -6.36 -5.89
CA GLY A 755 -24.47 -6.54 -6.30
C GLY A 755 -23.76 -7.67 -5.52
N TYR A 756 -22.80 -8.34 -6.17
CA TYR A 756 -21.75 -9.21 -5.63
C TYR A 756 -21.88 -9.78 -4.20
N ARG A 757 -22.85 -10.68 -3.98
CA ARG A 757 -22.86 -11.54 -2.77
C ARG A 757 -21.83 -12.68 -2.87
N THR A 758 -20.55 -12.32 -2.81
CA THR A 758 -19.44 -13.29 -2.69
C THR A 758 -19.43 -13.86 -1.26
N THR A 759 -19.03 -15.12 -1.09
CA THR A 759 -19.08 -15.83 0.20
C THR A 759 -17.99 -15.36 1.18
N VAL A 760 -18.21 -14.18 1.74
CA VAL A 760 -17.54 -13.64 2.93
C VAL A 760 -18.38 -14.05 4.14
N MET A 761 -17.74 -14.50 5.22
CA MET A 761 -18.43 -14.93 6.44
C MET A 761 -17.91 -14.18 7.66
N THR A 762 -18.84 -13.66 8.44
CA THR A 762 -18.62 -12.96 9.72
C THR A 762 -19.41 -13.66 10.82
N ALA A 763 -18.87 -13.69 12.03
CA ALA A 763 -19.50 -14.41 13.15
C ALA A 763 -20.70 -13.65 13.75
N ALA A 764 -21.92 -14.17 13.54
CA ALA A 764 -23.15 -13.61 14.10
C ALA A 764 -23.40 -14.11 15.54
N PHE A 765 -22.79 -13.45 16.52
CA PHE A 765 -22.89 -13.84 17.94
C PHE A 765 -24.25 -13.51 18.58
N SER A 766 -25.13 -14.50 18.63
CA SER A 766 -26.29 -14.47 19.55
C SER A 766 -25.83 -14.71 21.00
N ARG A 767 -26.00 -13.71 21.87
CA ARG A 767 -25.50 -13.76 23.26
C ARG A 767 -26.32 -14.70 24.16
N THR A 768 -25.86 -15.94 24.37
CA THR A 768 -26.23 -16.74 25.55
C THR A 768 -25.17 -16.55 26.65
N ALA A 769 -25.32 -15.49 27.45
CA ALA A 769 -24.44 -15.22 28.57
C ALA A 769 -24.69 -16.21 29.73
N GLN A 770 -23.68 -17.01 30.08
CA GLN A 770 -23.65 -17.73 31.34
C GLN A 770 -23.07 -16.82 32.43
N SER A 771 -23.92 -16.35 33.34
CA SER A 771 -23.51 -15.63 34.54
C SER A 771 -23.47 -16.59 35.74
N PRO A 772 -22.42 -16.59 36.58
CA PRO A 772 -22.40 -17.38 37.81
C PRO A 772 -23.44 -16.86 38.81
N ILE A 773 -24.03 -17.78 39.58
CA ILE A 773 -25.13 -17.51 40.50
C ILE A 773 -24.59 -17.00 41.85
N ILE A 774 -25.09 -15.85 42.31
CA ILE A 774 -25.04 -15.44 43.72
C ILE A 774 -26.47 -15.04 44.14
N THR A 775 -26.89 -15.48 45.32
CA THR A 775 -28.26 -15.37 45.83
C THR A 775 -28.58 -14.00 46.45
N THR A 776 -29.85 -13.62 46.32
CA THR A 776 -30.53 -12.45 46.94
C THR A 776 -31.12 -12.87 48.32
N PRO A 777 -31.85 -12.05 49.14
CA PRO A 777 -32.63 -10.83 48.83
C PRO A 777 -32.57 -9.71 49.93
N PRO A 778 -33.60 -8.86 50.21
CA PRO A 778 -33.70 -7.53 49.58
C PRO A 778 -34.13 -6.33 50.49
N THR A 779 -33.93 -5.08 50.04
CA THR A 779 -34.79 -3.96 50.49
C THR A 779 -35.01 -2.79 49.50
N ARG A 780 -36.26 -2.33 49.52
CA ARG A 780 -36.99 -1.32 48.73
C ARG A 780 -36.45 0.14 48.61
N LYS A 781 -36.77 0.74 47.44
CA LYS A 781 -37.45 2.06 47.17
C LYS A 781 -36.68 3.34 46.76
N HIS A 782 -37.14 3.89 45.62
CA HIS A 782 -37.29 5.27 45.11
C HIS A 782 -36.28 6.42 45.45
N GLY A 783 -35.86 7.13 44.39
CA GLY A 783 -35.38 8.52 44.42
C GLY A 783 -34.96 9.02 43.03
N ARG A 784 -35.28 10.26 42.65
CA ARG A 784 -34.81 10.93 41.41
C ARG A 784 -34.40 12.40 41.73
N PRO A 785 -33.83 13.16 40.78
CA PRO A 785 -32.47 13.70 40.88
C PRO A 785 -32.42 15.13 41.47
N LEU A 786 -31.19 15.63 41.71
CA LEU A 786 -30.91 17.04 41.95
C LEU A 786 -29.89 17.58 40.93
N GLN A 787 -29.98 18.90 40.67
CA GLN A 787 -29.17 19.64 39.71
C GLN A 787 -28.03 20.39 40.40
N TYR A 788 -26.96 20.71 39.65
CA TYR A 788 -25.95 21.70 40.06
C TYR A 788 -26.21 23.05 39.36
N PRO A 789 -26.04 24.19 40.05
CA PRO A 789 -26.00 25.52 39.45
C PRO A 789 -24.59 25.91 38.94
N LEU A 790 -24.50 27.02 38.20
CA LEU A 790 -23.28 27.55 37.57
C LEU A 790 -22.68 28.76 38.34
N TYR A 791 -21.53 29.26 37.82
CA TYR A 791 -21.02 30.65 37.91
C TYR A 791 -20.26 31.05 39.22
N THR A 792 -19.28 31.98 39.22
CA THR A 792 -18.70 32.85 38.15
C THR A 792 -17.24 33.33 38.44
N THR A 793 -16.53 33.72 37.37
CA THR A 793 -15.52 34.82 37.22
C THR A 793 -14.13 34.87 37.92
N SER A 794 -13.25 35.58 37.19
CA SER A 794 -12.09 36.42 37.59
C SER A 794 -10.67 35.82 37.70
N GLN A 795 -9.80 36.38 36.87
CA GLN A 795 -8.33 36.29 36.83
C GLN A 795 -7.70 37.43 37.70
N PRO A 796 -6.41 37.81 37.54
CA PRO A 796 -5.18 37.09 37.91
C PRO A 796 -4.26 37.96 38.80
N LEU A 797 -3.09 37.45 39.26
CA LEU A 797 -1.88 38.28 39.45
C LEU A 797 -0.56 37.49 39.61
N THR A 798 0.51 38.17 39.23
CA THR A 798 1.94 37.87 39.06
C THR A 798 2.74 37.15 40.16
N SER A 799 3.70 36.31 39.71
CA SER A 799 5.16 36.32 40.04
C SER A 799 5.65 36.26 41.52
N THR A 800 6.47 35.24 41.87
CA THR A 800 7.95 35.41 42.03
C THR A 800 8.73 34.13 42.40
N GLN A 801 9.97 34.05 41.89
CA GLN A 801 11.23 33.50 42.46
C GLN A 801 11.39 32.02 42.95
N ARG A 802 12.61 31.52 42.69
CA ARG A 802 13.27 30.33 43.31
C ARG A 802 13.61 30.58 44.79
N PRO A 803 14.00 29.51 45.52
CA PRO A 803 15.39 29.48 46.01
C PRO A 803 16.16 28.19 45.62
N GLN A 804 17.47 28.17 45.89
CA GLN A 804 18.38 27.02 45.72
C GLN A 804 19.28 26.85 46.95
N THR A 805 19.44 25.62 47.45
CA THR A 805 20.61 25.11 48.23
C THR A 805 20.86 25.78 49.63
N ALA A 806 21.57 25.22 50.62
CA ALA A 806 22.47 24.06 50.69
C ALA A 806 22.70 23.49 52.14
N LEU A 807 23.54 22.44 52.26
CA LEU A 807 24.41 22.03 53.39
C LEU A 807 23.92 21.23 54.66
N VAL A 808 24.31 19.93 54.71
CA VAL A 808 25.24 19.26 55.68
C VAL A 808 24.84 18.80 57.13
N SER A 809 25.38 17.62 57.53
CA SER A 809 25.61 17.04 58.90
C SER A 809 24.44 16.32 59.65
N GLU A 810 24.64 15.33 60.56
CA GLU A 810 25.81 14.58 61.12
C GLU A 810 25.47 13.10 61.56
N ARG A 811 26.48 12.21 61.54
CA ARG A 811 26.87 11.04 62.42
C ARG A 811 25.97 9.81 62.81
N PHE A 812 26.70 8.74 63.19
CA PHE A 812 26.34 7.40 63.76
C PHE A 812 26.20 7.38 65.31
N PRO A 813 25.64 6.31 65.92
CA PRO A 813 26.42 5.17 66.49
C PRO A 813 25.86 3.79 66.03
N GLU A 814 26.19 2.56 66.51
CA GLU A 814 27.14 1.96 67.49
C GLU A 814 27.49 0.50 67.05
N ARG A 815 28.33 -0.29 67.77
CA ARG A 815 28.57 -1.74 67.57
C ARG A 815 29.40 -2.43 68.71
N PRO A 816 28.98 -3.61 69.21
CA PRO A 816 29.86 -4.65 69.82
C PRO A 816 30.03 -5.90 68.91
N GLN A 817 31.22 -6.49 68.67
CA GLN A 817 32.02 -7.46 69.48
C GLN A 817 31.37 -8.86 69.66
N ALA A 818 32.04 -10.03 69.58
CA ALA A 818 33.41 -10.47 69.16
C ALA A 818 33.34 -12.01 68.79
N PHE A 819 34.33 -12.79 68.31
CA PHE A 819 35.62 -13.19 68.95
C PHE A 819 36.55 -14.09 68.05
N THR A 820 37.88 -14.01 68.28
CA THR A 820 39.00 -15.00 68.12
C THR A 820 39.45 -15.67 66.79
N THR A 821 40.79 -15.68 66.66
CA THR A 821 41.77 -16.44 65.81
C THR A 821 42.16 -17.82 66.43
N PRO A 822 42.97 -18.74 65.82
CA PRO A 822 44.30 -18.52 65.20
C PRO A 822 44.77 -19.40 64.00
N LEU A 823 46.02 -19.13 63.55
CA LEU A 823 46.88 -19.79 62.52
C LEU A 823 47.83 -20.85 63.15
N PRO A 824 48.83 -21.50 62.47
CA PRO A 824 49.27 -21.52 61.05
C PRO A 824 49.11 -22.96 60.45
N PRO A 825 49.94 -23.57 59.55
CA PRO A 825 51.00 -23.14 58.60
C PRO A 825 50.64 -23.52 57.11
N TYR A 826 51.49 -23.75 56.08
CA TYR A 826 52.96 -23.90 55.94
C TYR A 826 53.52 -23.51 54.52
N TRP A 827 54.58 -24.19 54.06
CA TRP A 827 55.36 -24.04 52.80
C TRP A 827 54.54 -23.93 51.49
N SER A 828 54.77 -22.96 50.57
CA SER A 828 55.93 -22.58 49.70
C SER A 828 56.07 -23.46 48.42
N GLN A 829 56.43 -22.99 47.21
CA GLN A 829 57.39 -21.95 46.72
C GLN A 829 56.81 -21.16 45.49
N LYS A 830 57.15 -19.89 45.17
CA LYS A 830 58.26 -19.34 44.31
C LYS A 830 58.47 -20.06 42.94
N SER A 831 58.77 -19.43 41.78
CA SER A 831 58.92 -18.00 41.36
C SER A 831 59.07 -17.83 39.81
N GLN A 832 59.00 -16.58 39.31
CA GLN A 832 59.67 -16.00 38.10
C GLN A 832 59.21 -16.23 36.62
N ARG A 833 59.52 -15.20 35.80
CA ARG A 833 59.64 -15.09 34.30
C ARG A 833 61.11 -14.71 33.97
N PRO A 834 61.63 -14.60 32.71
CA PRO A 834 61.13 -14.93 31.34
C PRO A 834 62.06 -16.01 30.69
N PRO A 835 62.78 -15.93 29.53
CA PRO A 835 62.65 -15.19 28.24
C PRO A 835 62.97 -15.96 26.90
N VAL A 836 62.47 -15.42 25.77
CA VAL A 836 63.10 -15.21 24.43
C VAL A 836 63.78 -16.37 23.61
N ASN A 837 63.26 -16.56 22.38
CA ASN A 837 63.84 -16.99 21.08
C ASN A 837 64.57 -18.35 20.83
N THR A 838 64.14 -19.00 19.72
CA THR A 838 64.89 -19.74 18.64
C THR A 838 66.00 -20.75 19.01
N THR A 839 66.09 -21.92 18.38
CA THR A 839 66.35 -22.11 16.93
C THR A 839 65.99 -23.53 16.42
N ALA A 840 66.01 -23.72 15.09
CA ALA A 840 65.71 -24.95 14.32
C ALA A 840 66.79 -26.09 14.51
N GLN A 841 66.84 -27.23 13.77
CA GLN A 841 66.58 -27.44 12.33
C GLN A 841 66.65 -28.93 11.87
N LYS A 842 66.19 -29.19 10.62
CA LYS A 842 66.48 -30.31 9.67
C LYS A 842 65.45 -31.46 9.63
N LEU A 843 65.24 -32.18 8.51
CA LEU A 843 66.14 -32.43 7.34
C LEU A 843 65.37 -32.66 5.98
N TRP A 844 65.51 -31.74 5.00
CA TRP A 844 65.36 -31.84 3.50
C TRP A 844 63.98 -32.23 2.86
N HIS A 845 63.46 -31.63 1.75
CA HIS A 845 63.94 -31.23 0.38
C HIS A 845 63.98 -32.42 -0.63
N GLU A 846 63.72 -32.30 -1.94
CA GLU A 846 63.39 -31.18 -2.89
C GLU A 846 62.29 -31.69 -3.89
N GLU A 847 61.74 -31.09 -4.98
CA GLU A 847 61.98 -29.90 -5.84
C GLU A 847 60.60 -29.45 -6.45
N LYS A 848 60.18 -28.17 -6.40
CA LYS A 848 60.26 -27.06 -7.42
C LYS A 848 59.61 -27.35 -8.81
N LEU A 849 58.88 -26.39 -9.41
CA LEU A 849 59.42 -25.19 -10.08
C LEU A 849 58.55 -23.91 -9.90
N GLU A 850 59.05 -22.75 -10.34
CA GLU A 850 58.62 -21.40 -9.95
C GLU A 850 57.85 -20.61 -11.03
N ILE A 851 56.93 -19.72 -10.62
CA ILE A 851 56.59 -18.46 -11.32
C ILE A 851 56.32 -17.35 -10.29
N ALA A 852 56.97 -16.19 -10.45
CA ALA A 852 56.60 -14.92 -9.80
C ALA A 852 55.78 -14.04 -10.77
N GLY A 853 54.98 -13.06 -10.35
CA GLY A 853 54.72 -12.52 -9.01
C GLY A 853 54.61 -11.00 -9.09
N GLU A 854 53.45 -10.41 -8.79
CA GLU A 854 53.22 -8.97 -8.97
C GLU A 854 52.15 -8.43 -7.99
N SER A 855 52.15 -7.12 -7.70
CA SER A 855 51.20 -6.50 -6.77
C SER A 855 50.84 -5.05 -7.13
N ASN A 856 49.57 -4.69 -6.91
CA ASN A 856 49.03 -3.33 -6.81
C ASN A 856 49.24 -2.37 -8.03
N GLN A 857 48.16 -2.06 -8.76
CA GLN A 857 47.42 -0.81 -8.49
C GLN A 857 46.09 -0.62 -9.27
N VAL A 858 45.20 0.11 -8.59
CA VAL A 858 44.02 0.87 -9.02
C VAL A 858 43.82 1.13 -10.53
N PHE A 859 42.61 0.85 -11.03
CA PHE A 859 42.08 1.46 -12.26
C PHE A 859 40.78 2.24 -12.05
N LYS A 860 40.63 3.37 -12.77
CA LYS A 860 39.51 4.33 -12.66
C LYS A 860 38.43 4.05 -13.71
N ARG A 861 37.18 4.44 -13.44
CA ARG A 861 36.08 4.45 -14.41
C ARG A 861 36.35 5.44 -15.56
N PRO A 862 36.01 5.11 -16.81
CA PRO A 862 35.86 6.11 -17.89
C PRO A 862 34.62 7.00 -17.68
N ARG A 863 34.61 8.18 -18.31
CA ARG A 863 33.42 9.02 -18.51
C ARG A 863 32.88 8.80 -19.93
N GLU A 864 31.56 8.71 -20.09
CA GLU A 864 30.93 8.84 -21.41
C GLU A 864 30.87 10.30 -21.88
N ARG A 865 30.52 10.50 -23.17
CA ARG A 865 30.55 11.79 -23.86
C ARG A 865 29.25 12.02 -24.62
N ASP A 866 28.71 13.22 -24.47
CA ASP A 866 27.40 13.64 -24.98
C ASP A 866 27.30 13.66 -26.52
N ARG A 867 26.18 13.19 -27.09
CA ARG A 867 25.80 13.39 -28.51
C ARG A 867 24.28 13.23 -28.80
N GLY A 868 23.58 14.37 -28.79
CA GLY A 868 22.73 14.79 -29.92
C GLY A 868 21.30 14.22 -30.08
N HIS A 869 20.32 15.12 -30.18
CA HIS A 869 18.93 14.79 -30.54
C HIS A 869 18.80 14.15 -31.94
N GLY A 870 17.82 13.24 -32.09
CA GLY A 870 17.40 12.72 -33.39
C GLY A 870 15.96 12.18 -33.38
N TYR A 871 15.04 12.90 -34.05
CA TYR A 871 13.64 12.48 -34.24
C TYR A 871 13.56 11.12 -34.95
N ARG A 872 13.02 10.09 -34.28
CA ARG A 872 12.80 8.77 -34.88
C ARG A 872 11.43 8.67 -35.53
N ARG A 873 11.41 8.62 -36.87
CA ARG A 873 10.25 8.16 -37.66
C ARG A 873 9.85 6.75 -37.23
N GLY A 874 8.54 6.48 -37.14
CA GLY A 874 8.00 5.18 -36.70
C GLY A 874 8.48 4.00 -37.56
N ARG A 875 8.86 2.90 -36.91
CA ARG A 875 9.23 1.64 -37.59
C ARG A 875 7.97 0.88 -38.00
N ARG A 876 7.88 0.49 -39.28
CA ARG A 876 6.88 -0.47 -39.77
C ARG A 876 7.22 -1.87 -39.22
N LEU A 877 6.27 -2.50 -38.51
CA LEU A 877 6.44 -3.86 -37.97
C LEU A 877 6.76 -4.86 -39.08
N ARG A 878 7.58 -5.87 -38.76
CA ARG A 878 8.00 -6.92 -39.70
C ARG A 878 7.28 -8.23 -39.39
N ALA A 879 7.02 -9.03 -40.42
CA ALA A 879 6.50 -10.38 -40.22
C ALA A 879 7.49 -11.19 -39.36
N GLY A 880 6.99 -11.82 -38.30
CA GLY A 880 7.80 -12.53 -37.30
C GLY A 880 8.31 -11.68 -36.14
N SER A 881 7.97 -10.39 -36.07
CA SER A 881 8.08 -9.62 -34.82
C SER A 881 7.18 -10.24 -33.75
N VAL A 882 7.67 -10.35 -32.52
CA VAL A 882 6.90 -10.82 -31.35
C VAL A 882 6.60 -9.67 -30.39
N ARG A 883 5.57 -9.84 -29.56
CA ARG A 883 5.28 -9.03 -28.37
C ARG A 883 4.84 -9.96 -27.24
N LEU A 884 4.97 -9.48 -26.01
CA LEU A 884 4.25 -10.06 -24.88
C LEU A 884 3.00 -9.22 -24.63
N VAL A 885 1.89 -9.88 -24.37
CA VAL A 885 0.67 -9.26 -23.84
C VAL A 885 0.47 -9.78 -22.44
N SER A 886 0.64 -8.91 -21.46
CA SER A 886 0.53 -9.20 -20.03
C SER A 886 -0.66 -8.41 -19.46
N ALA A 887 -1.47 -9.05 -18.62
CA ALA A 887 -2.60 -8.41 -17.95
C ALA A 887 -2.13 -7.46 -16.81
N ASP A 888 -0.93 -7.71 -16.29
CA ASP A 888 -0.20 -6.93 -15.28
C ASP A 888 0.71 -5.82 -15.87
N GLY A 889 0.65 -5.56 -17.19
CA GLY A 889 1.36 -4.47 -17.87
C GLY A 889 2.88 -4.62 -17.95
N LEU A 890 3.44 -5.77 -17.57
CA LEU A 890 4.88 -6.01 -17.51
C LEU A 890 5.47 -6.32 -18.89
N SER A 891 6.71 -5.87 -19.12
CA SER A 891 7.40 -5.99 -20.41
C SER A 891 8.32 -7.21 -20.52
N ASP A 892 8.59 -7.89 -19.41
CA ASP A 892 9.43 -9.08 -19.33
C ASP A 892 8.64 -10.40 -19.44
N ARG A 893 7.30 -10.35 -19.29
CA ARG A 893 6.43 -11.52 -19.26
C ARG A 893 5.09 -11.29 -19.94
N GLY A 894 4.41 -12.37 -20.32
CA GLY A 894 3.05 -12.34 -20.85
C GLY A 894 2.79 -13.45 -21.85
N ARG A 895 1.57 -13.51 -22.39
CA ARG A 895 1.22 -14.33 -23.56
C ARG A 895 2.07 -13.91 -24.76
N VAL A 896 2.59 -14.88 -25.49
CA VAL A 896 3.34 -14.65 -26.74
C VAL A 896 2.39 -14.38 -27.88
N GLU A 897 2.53 -13.21 -28.50
CA GLU A 897 1.89 -12.89 -29.76
C GLU A 897 2.91 -12.56 -30.84
N ILE A 898 2.62 -12.96 -32.08
CA ILE A 898 3.49 -12.81 -33.24
C ILE A 898 2.75 -12.07 -34.37
N PHE A 899 3.45 -11.14 -35.01
CA PHE A 899 2.93 -10.32 -36.09
C PHE A 899 3.11 -11.03 -37.43
N ILE A 900 2.02 -11.40 -38.11
CA ILE A 900 2.06 -12.07 -39.41
C ILE A 900 0.98 -11.49 -40.33
N ARG A 901 1.32 -11.29 -41.62
CA ARG A 901 0.42 -10.80 -42.69
C ARG A 901 -0.27 -9.43 -42.44
N GLY A 902 0.09 -8.72 -41.37
CA GLY A 902 -0.48 -7.41 -41.01
C GLY A 902 -1.28 -7.42 -39.69
N GLU A 903 -1.48 -8.59 -39.10
CA GLU A 903 -2.24 -8.80 -37.87
C GLU A 903 -1.32 -9.36 -36.77
N TRP A 904 -1.74 -9.22 -35.50
CA TRP A 904 -1.18 -9.97 -34.38
C TRP A 904 -2.03 -11.23 -34.14
N GLY A 905 -1.38 -12.31 -33.71
CA GLY A 905 -2.02 -13.57 -33.33
C GLY A 905 -1.14 -14.35 -32.36
N THR A 906 -1.74 -15.31 -31.67
CA THR A 906 -1.08 -16.04 -30.57
C THR A 906 -0.26 -17.22 -31.07
N VAL A 907 0.42 -17.90 -30.15
CA VAL A 907 1.22 -19.11 -30.38
C VAL A 907 0.76 -20.18 -29.39
N CYS A 908 0.51 -21.39 -29.87
CA CYS A 908 0.17 -22.51 -28.98
C CYS A 908 1.38 -22.99 -28.17
N ASP A 909 1.12 -23.56 -27.00
CA ASP A 909 2.14 -24.17 -26.15
C ASP A 909 2.55 -25.59 -26.57
N ASP A 910 1.89 -26.21 -27.54
CA ASP A 910 2.24 -27.52 -28.07
C ASP A 910 3.65 -27.52 -28.70
N LEU A 911 4.46 -28.49 -28.26
CA LEU A 911 5.92 -28.61 -28.46
C LEU A 911 6.77 -27.38 -28.06
N PHE A 912 6.16 -26.28 -27.60
CA PHE A 912 6.88 -25.06 -27.19
C PHE A 912 7.72 -25.35 -25.93
N THR A 913 9.04 -25.13 -26.03
CA THR A 913 10.03 -25.38 -24.98
C THR A 913 10.75 -24.10 -24.56
N THR A 914 11.53 -24.14 -23.47
CA THR A 914 12.38 -23.02 -23.02
C THR A 914 13.30 -22.48 -24.10
N LYS A 915 13.77 -23.33 -25.03
CA LYS A 915 14.53 -22.90 -26.23
C LYS A 915 13.73 -21.94 -27.12
N ALA A 916 12.45 -22.24 -27.38
CA ALA A 916 11.55 -21.34 -28.12
C ALA A 916 11.26 -20.05 -27.32
N GLY A 917 11.17 -20.15 -26.00
CA GLY A 917 11.12 -18.98 -25.11
C GLY A 917 12.35 -18.08 -25.26
N THR A 918 13.55 -18.64 -25.25
CA THR A 918 14.81 -17.91 -25.44
C THR A 918 14.85 -17.18 -26.79
N VAL A 919 14.27 -17.74 -27.86
CA VAL A 919 14.09 -17.03 -29.14
C VAL A 919 13.19 -15.80 -28.96
N VAL A 920 12.01 -15.94 -28.33
CA VAL A 920 11.08 -14.82 -28.07
C VAL A 920 11.77 -13.72 -27.25
N CYS A 921 12.40 -14.09 -26.14
CA CYS A 921 13.05 -13.13 -25.24
C CYS A 921 14.20 -12.38 -25.93
N ARG A 922 15.01 -13.06 -26.73
CA ARG A 922 16.08 -12.44 -27.53
C ARG A 922 15.56 -11.57 -28.67
N GLN A 923 14.38 -11.85 -29.21
CA GLN A 923 13.71 -10.95 -30.17
C GLN A 923 13.22 -9.65 -29.51
N LEU A 924 12.90 -9.68 -28.21
CA LEU A 924 12.41 -8.53 -27.43
C LEU A 924 13.57 -7.69 -26.85
N GLY A 925 14.76 -8.28 -26.68
CA GLY A 925 15.97 -7.60 -26.21
C GLY A 925 16.55 -8.16 -24.91
N PHE A 926 15.93 -9.19 -24.33
CA PHE A 926 16.42 -9.92 -23.16
C PHE A 926 17.48 -10.95 -23.55
N THR A 927 18.15 -11.56 -22.56
CA THR A 927 19.21 -12.55 -22.79
C THR A 927 18.66 -13.96 -23.05
N THR A 928 17.63 -14.37 -22.29
CA THR A 928 17.02 -15.70 -22.37
C THR A 928 15.57 -15.71 -21.84
N ALA A 929 14.87 -16.83 -21.99
CA ALA A 929 13.69 -17.11 -21.16
C ALA A 929 14.12 -17.68 -19.81
N LEU A 930 13.49 -17.19 -18.74
CA LEU A 930 13.52 -17.74 -17.40
C LEU A 930 12.46 -18.84 -17.23
N ALA A 931 11.30 -18.69 -17.90
CA ALA A 931 10.24 -19.69 -17.90
C ALA A 931 9.42 -19.67 -19.20
N VAL A 932 8.78 -20.81 -19.49
CA VAL A 932 7.71 -20.95 -20.48
C VAL A 932 6.46 -21.38 -19.73
N MET A 933 5.38 -20.62 -19.89
CA MET A 933 4.12 -20.81 -19.20
C MET A 933 3.13 -21.44 -20.17
N LYS A 934 2.63 -22.61 -19.79
CA LYS A 934 1.73 -23.45 -20.58
C LYS A 934 0.26 -23.19 -20.21
N ARG A 935 -0.66 -23.66 -21.05
CA ARG A 935 -2.12 -23.70 -20.82
C ARG A 935 -2.69 -22.33 -20.41
N ALA A 936 -2.39 -21.29 -21.20
CA ALA A 936 -2.83 -19.92 -20.99
C ALA A 936 -2.53 -19.31 -19.60
N ALA A 937 -1.52 -19.81 -18.89
CA ALA A 937 -1.20 -19.36 -17.52
C ALA A 937 -0.70 -17.90 -17.41
N LEU A 938 -0.44 -17.20 -18.53
CA LEU A 938 -0.24 -15.75 -18.59
C LEU A 938 -1.36 -15.01 -19.37
N GLY A 939 -2.56 -15.61 -19.41
CA GLY A 939 -3.79 -15.08 -20.01
C GLY A 939 -4.05 -15.59 -21.43
N GLU A 940 -5.25 -16.13 -21.65
CA GLU A 940 -5.75 -16.47 -23.00
C GLU A 940 -6.12 -15.20 -23.80
N ALA A 941 -6.15 -15.29 -25.14
CA ALA A 941 -6.67 -14.22 -26.00
C ALA A 941 -8.17 -14.35 -26.26
N ASP A 942 -8.80 -13.22 -26.64
CA ASP A 942 -10.20 -13.20 -27.10
C ASP A 942 -10.41 -14.16 -28.28
N ARG A 943 -11.58 -14.80 -28.32
CA ARG A 943 -12.01 -15.75 -29.39
C ARG A 943 -11.98 -15.22 -30.83
N ASN A 944 -11.72 -13.92 -31.01
CA ASN A 944 -11.60 -13.25 -32.31
C ASN A 944 -10.14 -13.06 -32.76
N VAL A 945 -9.17 -13.30 -31.87
CA VAL A 945 -7.74 -13.39 -32.20
C VAL A 945 -7.48 -14.71 -32.93
N LYS A 946 -6.40 -14.80 -33.69
CA LYS A 946 -6.03 -16.00 -34.46
C LYS A 946 -4.82 -16.65 -33.81
N ILE A 947 -4.86 -17.96 -33.56
CA ILE A 947 -3.64 -18.72 -33.24
C ILE A 947 -2.85 -18.87 -34.54
N PHE A 948 -1.63 -18.34 -34.57
CA PHE A 948 -0.83 -18.27 -35.79
C PHE A 948 0.23 -19.37 -35.90
N LEU A 949 0.83 -19.80 -34.78
CA LEU A 949 1.84 -20.85 -34.75
C LEU A 949 1.44 -21.98 -33.79
N ASP A 950 1.85 -23.19 -34.16
CA ASP A 950 1.61 -24.45 -33.46
C ASP A 950 2.81 -25.40 -33.75
N ASP A 951 2.99 -26.48 -32.99
CA ASP A 951 4.13 -27.41 -33.04
C ASP A 951 5.52 -26.73 -32.93
N VAL A 952 5.71 -25.71 -32.08
CA VAL A 952 6.87 -24.78 -32.21
C VAL A 952 8.15 -25.29 -31.54
N GLU A 953 8.95 -26.02 -32.32
CA GLU A 953 10.26 -26.55 -31.95
C GLU A 953 11.42 -25.64 -32.41
N CYS A 954 12.04 -24.91 -31.48
CA CYS A 954 13.25 -24.13 -31.70
C CYS A 954 14.48 -24.78 -31.04
N GLU A 955 15.68 -24.55 -31.58
CA GLU A 955 16.94 -24.91 -30.93
C GLU A 955 17.44 -23.86 -29.92
N GLY A 956 17.02 -22.61 -30.05
CA GLY A 956 17.36 -21.47 -29.16
C GLY A 956 18.32 -20.44 -29.79
N GLY A 957 18.81 -20.73 -31.01
CA GLY A 957 19.73 -19.88 -31.77
C GLY A 957 19.05 -18.99 -32.83
N GLU A 958 17.77 -19.23 -33.10
CA GLU A 958 16.99 -18.58 -34.16
C GLU A 958 16.79 -17.09 -33.92
N ARG A 959 16.61 -16.32 -35.00
CA ARG A 959 16.34 -14.87 -34.95
C ARG A 959 14.84 -14.55 -34.95
N SER A 960 13.98 -15.55 -35.14
CA SER A 960 12.53 -15.43 -35.03
C SER A 960 11.87 -16.80 -34.89
N LEU A 961 10.77 -16.89 -34.14
CA LEU A 961 9.90 -18.08 -34.12
C LEU A 961 9.48 -18.55 -35.53
N LEU A 962 9.46 -17.66 -36.54
CA LEU A 962 9.16 -18.05 -37.92
C LEU A 962 10.22 -18.97 -38.55
N GLN A 963 11.44 -19.01 -38.00
CA GLN A 963 12.57 -19.81 -38.47
C GLN A 963 12.67 -21.19 -37.80
N CYS A 964 11.99 -21.38 -36.66
CA CYS A 964 11.91 -22.66 -35.97
C CYS A 964 11.10 -23.69 -36.77
N LYS A 965 11.26 -24.98 -36.44
CA LYS A 965 10.38 -26.05 -36.92
C LYS A 965 9.00 -25.87 -36.27
N ARG A 966 7.93 -26.01 -37.06
CA ARG A 966 6.55 -25.64 -36.68
C ARG A 966 5.51 -26.03 -37.73
N ALA A 967 4.24 -26.00 -37.35
CA ALA A 967 3.11 -26.13 -38.24
C ALA A 967 3.03 -24.98 -39.29
N ARG A 968 2.20 -25.18 -40.32
CA ARG A 968 1.88 -24.13 -41.30
C ARG A 968 1.12 -23.01 -40.58
N VAL A 969 1.45 -21.74 -40.88
CA VAL A 969 0.84 -20.58 -40.22
C VAL A 969 -0.68 -20.62 -40.32
N GLY A 970 -1.38 -20.56 -39.18
CA GLY A 970 -2.84 -20.63 -39.09
C GLY A 970 -3.43 -22.02 -39.33
N LYS A 971 -2.63 -23.08 -39.25
CA LYS A 971 -3.11 -24.45 -39.06
C LYS A 971 -2.66 -24.91 -37.66
N HIS A 972 -3.62 -25.08 -36.77
CA HIS A 972 -3.44 -25.55 -35.40
C HIS A 972 -4.57 -26.52 -35.02
N ASN A 973 -4.41 -27.27 -33.93
CA ASN A 973 -5.54 -27.93 -33.24
C ASN A 973 -5.88 -27.28 -31.89
N CYS A 974 -5.03 -26.39 -31.40
CA CYS A 974 -5.18 -25.71 -30.11
C CYS A 974 -6.37 -24.75 -30.04
N SER A 975 -6.81 -24.47 -28.82
CA SER A 975 -7.69 -23.38 -28.38
C SER A 975 -6.89 -22.28 -27.67
N HIS A 976 -7.52 -21.15 -27.36
CA HIS A 976 -6.84 -20.07 -26.61
C HIS A 976 -6.50 -20.44 -25.16
N MET A 977 -7.11 -21.50 -24.60
CA MET A 977 -6.69 -22.09 -23.32
C MET A 977 -5.31 -22.78 -23.40
N GLU A 978 -4.75 -22.92 -24.61
CA GLU A 978 -3.42 -23.46 -24.90
C GLU A 978 -2.47 -22.37 -25.47
N ASP A 979 -2.84 -21.09 -25.38
CA ASP A 979 -1.94 -19.97 -25.69
C ASP A 979 -0.71 -20.01 -24.77
N VAL A 980 0.49 -19.90 -25.35
CA VAL A 980 1.76 -19.93 -24.61
C VAL A 980 2.13 -18.57 -24.05
N GLY A 981 2.67 -18.55 -22.83
CA GLY A 981 3.33 -17.40 -22.24
C GLY A 981 4.82 -17.63 -22.04
N VAL A 982 5.59 -16.56 -21.86
CA VAL A 982 7.01 -16.62 -21.46
C VAL A 982 7.32 -15.60 -20.37
N ILE A 983 8.43 -15.84 -19.66
CA ILE A 983 9.06 -14.89 -18.75
C ILE A 983 10.52 -14.76 -19.18
N CYS A 984 11.02 -13.55 -19.35
CA CYS A 984 12.33 -13.22 -19.93
C CYS A 984 13.29 -12.64 -18.89
N GLY A 985 14.61 -12.70 -19.17
CA GLY A 985 15.69 -12.14 -18.36
C GLY A 985 16.96 -11.86 -19.16
#